data_AF-A0A949Y3A3-F1
#
_entry.id   AF-A0A949Y3A3-F1
#
_cell.length_a   1.000
_cell.length_b   1.000
_cell.length_c   1.000
_cell.angle_alpha   90.00
_cell.angle_beta   90.00
_cell.angle_gamma   90.00
#
_symmetry.space_group_name_H-M   'P 1'
#
loop_
_entity.id
_entity.type
_entity.pdbx_description
1 polymer ?
#
loop_
_entity_poly.entity_id
_entity_poly.type
_entity_poly.pdbx_seq_one_letter_code
_entity_poly.pdbx_strand_id
1 'polypeptide(L)'
;PEPWTPERVAEWNAYYDLYVTLGVLLLAFVASANKITHSSIWPQLQVGRMIVEKAAPVVTDPFSYTAEGRRWVNIPWLFEASHAMLHRAASGLAPTDPTDPAASATRADQFGAGVLVALNALARVATVLVVLGIRRRGPGLWWAAVCATVALGVVFSPVGWISGGIATPARVEPETWGQLLLALELVALHRTINLGRRGAALALIPLFLLWANLDDSFVAGLIVLAAAVAGLGLTRSRCDDAGAPSLPAGLAVWTACAVACLANPSSYRVYPAALEPIAQLFRPSAGAPTYDQLSYFGKSIWGDELGKGLGGYLVAYYLLFVGLGVGSFALNRRHFSPSRFLMFAAAAVLWGALIRFNAAFAVVFAATVTLNGQEWYHDRFGTRGRLGRGWALWSIGGRAVTILLVFTLSATILTGWGQSFGEVTFGFGYDPDDFAFEAADYLKSAPIRGRVLNTTMLQGDSLIWRAWPERKTFIDSRQHLFPPEVLRRLQETRIALKDDAVGRWKPLLETYQISAVMIQEAGASNTYRMLSRSPSWIPFYDDGDIVMFGRADAPAADLAYFKANRLEPEELAYRRSKPAPPTERPPSPTTWMDQIFRRRALARPQPHTRAARRWLEGPNPDAPLWPDPARCLLAIREARAALARRPDDTRAYRLLSVAYRNLMAEEAALQAGLKLTPETAAQVRRLRPRAGQLMTRFRQRATALNYAIQTTPPPRSRLDRRALFDLNDELSQLYLSVNFVDLARDRIGAMLDLLMPGDVPNEDRDRLRSSQARLDGQVTQVRQRMDELRDESQAGPMQRASFAVSQGMPGLAIQELEEALQTGIAPGAVKPRLFDLDCDTGQPEKALELISGSNIDDPALGSEPGAAALRQGRVYFLLGNAEYAAILWEKHAIPRLRFDRSFQALGAALALVRGEAQTATSTVLTIPNKTNAEALWEIDLALCRLEGGTPGLAAEPFTDALKLVPNLSARPIIAYYLEKLGKQVPPALPAEDTSALKDQAPKDQNPENREPKE
;
A
#
# COMPACT_ATOMS: atom_id res chain seq x y z
N PRO A 1 -23.72 -23.74 48.43
CA PRO A 1 -23.35 -24.20 47.07
C PRO A 1 -24.05 -25.52 46.74
N GLU A 2 -24.96 -25.49 45.77
CA GLU A 2 -25.63 -26.69 45.27
C GLU A 2 -24.63 -27.74 44.74
N PRO A 3 -24.94 -29.05 44.86
CA PRO A 3 -24.02 -30.12 44.52
C PRO A 3 -23.74 -30.21 43.01
N TRP A 4 -22.51 -30.58 42.66
CA TRP A 4 -22.08 -30.77 41.27
C TRP A 4 -22.61 -32.11 40.74
N THR A 5 -23.69 -32.07 39.95
CA THR A 5 -24.31 -33.27 39.35
C THR A 5 -23.87 -33.47 37.88
N PRO A 6 -23.97 -34.70 37.32
CA PRO A 6 -23.71 -34.97 35.91
C PRO A 6 -24.47 -34.06 34.93
N GLU A 7 -25.70 -33.69 35.28
CA GLU A 7 -26.55 -32.80 34.48
C GLU A 7 -25.99 -31.38 34.45
N ARG A 8 -25.59 -30.85 35.62
CA ARG A 8 -24.92 -29.54 35.69
C ARG A 8 -23.60 -29.51 34.95
N VAL A 9 -22.81 -30.59 34.97
CA VAL A 9 -21.58 -30.67 34.18
C VAL A 9 -21.90 -30.56 32.68
N ALA A 10 -22.97 -31.20 32.22
CA ALA A 10 -23.40 -31.14 30.83
C ALA A 10 -23.91 -29.72 30.45
N GLU A 11 -24.66 -29.06 31.33
CA GLU A 11 -25.12 -27.68 31.16
C GLU A 11 -23.94 -26.70 31.06
N TRP A 12 -23.00 -26.76 32.00
CA TRP A 12 -21.79 -25.92 31.98
C TRP A 12 -20.92 -26.19 30.77
N ASN A 13 -20.77 -27.45 30.36
CA ASN A 13 -20.06 -27.79 29.12
C ASN A 13 -20.76 -27.19 27.89
N ALA A 14 -22.09 -27.25 27.81
CA ALA A 14 -22.85 -26.64 26.73
C ALA A 14 -22.73 -25.12 26.72
N TYR A 15 -22.69 -24.49 27.89
CA TYR A 15 -22.42 -23.07 28.05
C TYR A 15 -21.03 -22.69 27.52
N TYR A 16 -19.97 -23.38 27.94
CA TYR A 16 -18.61 -23.12 27.42
C TYR A 16 -18.46 -23.46 25.92
N ASP A 17 -19.19 -24.45 25.44
CA ASP A 17 -19.23 -24.81 24.02
C ASP A 17 -19.80 -23.70 23.15
N LEU A 18 -20.74 -22.91 23.68
CA LEU A 18 -21.22 -21.71 23.01
C LEU A 18 -20.09 -20.70 22.83
N TYR A 19 -19.27 -20.45 23.85
CA TYR A 19 -18.12 -19.55 23.75
C TYR A 19 -17.04 -20.05 22.78
N VAL A 20 -16.72 -21.35 22.83
CA VAL A 20 -15.82 -21.95 21.83
C VAL A 20 -16.38 -21.74 20.44
N THR A 21 -17.66 -22.04 20.23
CA THR A 21 -18.31 -21.90 18.92
C THR A 21 -18.26 -20.45 18.44
N LEU A 22 -18.65 -19.49 19.28
CA LEU A 22 -18.58 -18.05 18.95
C LEU A 22 -17.14 -17.61 18.63
N GLY A 23 -16.16 -18.10 19.39
CA GLY A 23 -14.75 -17.86 19.12
C GLY A 23 -14.32 -18.41 17.76
N VAL A 24 -14.72 -19.63 17.41
CA VAL A 24 -14.37 -20.25 16.11
C VAL A 24 -15.05 -19.52 14.95
N LEU A 25 -16.29 -19.05 15.13
CA LEU A 25 -16.98 -18.22 14.14
C LEU A 25 -16.27 -16.88 13.94
N LEU A 26 -15.84 -16.23 15.04
CA LEU A 26 -15.04 -15.01 14.97
C LEU A 26 -13.70 -15.26 14.26
N LEU A 27 -13.01 -16.35 14.60
CA LEU A 27 -11.75 -16.71 13.97
C LEU A 27 -11.92 -16.98 12.47
N ALA A 28 -12.97 -17.70 12.07
CA ALA A 28 -13.26 -17.96 10.67
C ALA A 28 -13.58 -16.66 9.91
N PHE A 29 -14.31 -15.73 10.53
CA PHE A 29 -14.57 -14.41 9.96
C PHE A 29 -13.27 -13.62 9.78
N VAL A 30 -12.47 -13.47 10.85
CA VAL A 30 -11.21 -12.71 10.84
C VAL A 30 -10.19 -13.33 9.89
N ALA A 31 -10.09 -14.66 9.82
CA ALA A 31 -9.19 -15.35 8.90
C ALA A 31 -9.61 -15.23 7.42
N SER A 32 -10.84 -14.81 7.15
CA SER A 32 -11.42 -14.71 5.80
C SER A 32 -11.67 -13.26 5.34
N ALA A 33 -11.80 -12.32 6.26
CA ALA A 33 -11.98 -10.90 6.01
C ALA A 33 -10.62 -10.24 5.70
N ASN A 34 -10.05 -10.63 4.56
CA ASN A 34 -8.76 -10.18 4.09
C ASN A 34 -8.92 -9.22 2.91
N LYS A 35 -7.99 -8.26 2.79
CA LYS A 35 -7.93 -7.40 1.60
C LYS A 35 -7.75 -8.24 0.33
N ILE A 36 -8.40 -7.82 -0.75
CA ILE A 36 -8.26 -8.46 -2.06
C ILE A 36 -6.84 -8.19 -2.58
N THR A 37 -6.09 -9.25 -2.83
CA THR A 37 -4.72 -9.20 -3.39
C THR A 37 -4.60 -9.96 -4.71
N HIS A 38 -5.63 -10.73 -5.10
CA HIS A 38 -5.72 -11.46 -6.36
C HIS A 38 -6.47 -10.65 -7.42
N SER A 39 -6.06 -10.75 -8.68
CA SER A 39 -6.60 -9.92 -9.77
C SER A 39 -7.79 -10.54 -10.53
N SER A 40 -8.04 -11.84 -10.37
CA SER A 40 -9.07 -12.61 -11.08
C SER A 40 -10.51 -12.14 -10.81
N ILE A 41 -10.76 -11.46 -9.69
CA ILE A 41 -12.08 -10.89 -9.39
C ILE A 41 -12.45 -9.75 -10.35
N TRP A 42 -11.48 -9.00 -10.87
CA TRP A 42 -11.79 -7.81 -11.67
C TRP A 42 -12.39 -8.15 -13.04
N PRO A 43 -11.84 -9.12 -13.82
CA PRO A 43 -12.52 -9.62 -15.00
C PRO A 43 -13.89 -10.22 -14.71
N GLN A 44 -14.05 -10.94 -13.59
CA GLN A 44 -15.34 -11.53 -13.19
C GLN A 44 -16.40 -10.46 -12.96
N LEU A 45 -16.06 -9.37 -12.26
CA LEU A 45 -16.96 -8.24 -12.07
C LEU A 45 -17.28 -7.54 -13.40
N GLN A 46 -16.31 -7.39 -14.30
CA GLN A 46 -16.53 -6.79 -15.62
C GLN A 46 -17.43 -7.65 -16.51
N VAL A 47 -17.24 -8.98 -16.50
CA VAL A 47 -18.13 -9.92 -17.17
C VAL A 47 -19.53 -9.85 -16.56
N GLY A 48 -19.65 -9.81 -15.23
CA GLY A 48 -20.91 -9.66 -14.53
C GLY A 48 -21.67 -8.39 -14.92
N ARG A 49 -20.98 -7.25 -15.04
CA ARG A 49 -21.56 -6.00 -15.58
C ARG A 49 -22.13 -6.20 -16.98
N MET A 50 -21.37 -6.86 -17.86
CA MET A 50 -21.85 -7.17 -19.21
C MET A 50 -23.03 -8.13 -19.24
N ILE A 51 -23.08 -9.14 -18.36
CA ILE A 51 -24.20 -10.08 -18.26
C ILE A 51 -25.48 -9.33 -17.88
N VAL A 52 -25.39 -8.45 -16.88
CA VAL A 52 -26.51 -7.64 -16.40
C VAL A 52 -26.99 -6.66 -17.48
N GLU A 53 -26.06 -5.99 -18.17
CA GLU A 53 -26.38 -5.06 -19.25
C GLU A 53 -27.03 -5.74 -20.47
N LYS A 54 -26.55 -6.93 -20.84
CA LYS A 54 -27.08 -7.69 -21.99
C LYS A 54 -28.28 -8.56 -21.63
N ALA A 55 -28.60 -8.70 -20.34
CA ALA A 55 -29.55 -9.67 -19.80
C ALA A 55 -29.31 -11.11 -20.30
N ALA A 56 -28.06 -11.46 -20.58
CA ALA A 56 -27.68 -12.76 -21.17
C ALA A 56 -26.25 -13.15 -20.79
N PRO A 57 -25.97 -14.46 -20.58
CA PRO A 57 -24.62 -14.96 -20.31
C PRO A 57 -23.63 -14.64 -21.45
N VAL A 58 -22.40 -14.29 -21.08
CA VAL A 58 -21.32 -14.03 -22.04
C VAL A 58 -20.68 -15.35 -22.47
N VAL A 59 -20.92 -15.76 -23.72
CA VAL A 59 -20.49 -17.07 -24.27
C VAL A 59 -19.28 -17.00 -25.20
N THR A 60 -18.78 -15.82 -25.50
CA THR A 60 -17.66 -15.56 -26.41
C THR A 60 -16.78 -14.48 -25.82
N ASP A 61 -15.46 -14.55 -26.02
CA ASP A 61 -14.53 -13.57 -25.46
C ASP A 61 -14.54 -12.24 -26.23
N PRO A 62 -14.85 -11.11 -25.55
CA PRO A 62 -14.72 -9.78 -26.13
C PRO A 62 -13.41 -9.08 -25.76
N PHE A 63 -12.72 -9.52 -24.70
CA PHE A 63 -11.69 -8.71 -24.05
C PHE A 63 -10.28 -8.94 -24.58
N SER A 64 -9.97 -10.14 -25.07
CA SER A 64 -8.64 -10.45 -25.58
C SER A 64 -8.59 -10.38 -27.10
N TYR A 65 -7.47 -9.90 -27.65
CA TYR A 65 -7.26 -9.91 -29.10
C TYR A 65 -6.57 -11.19 -29.59
N THR A 66 -6.09 -12.04 -28.70
CA THR A 66 -5.46 -13.34 -29.02
C THR A 66 -6.48 -14.48 -29.04
N ALA A 67 -7.61 -14.35 -28.34
CA ALA A 67 -8.71 -15.28 -28.34
C ALA A 67 -10.05 -14.61 -28.72
N GLU A 68 -10.00 -13.51 -29.48
CA GLU A 68 -11.17 -12.73 -29.86
C GLU A 68 -12.25 -13.60 -30.53
N GLY A 69 -13.49 -13.50 -30.06
CA GLY A 69 -14.63 -14.24 -30.59
C GLY A 69 -14.60 -15.74 -30.30
N ARG A 70 -13.57 -16.25 -29.62
CA ARG A 70 -13.49 -17.65 -29.20
C ARG A 70 -14.62 -17.93 -28.21
N ARG A 71 -15.27 -19.09 -28.37
CA ARG A 71 -16.29 -19.52 -27.43
C ARG A 71 -15.67 -19.80 -26.07
N TRP A 72 -16.28 -19.23 -25.04
CA TRP A 72 -15.87 -19.36 -23.65
C TRP A 72 -16.97 -20.08 -22.87
N VAL A 73 -16.58 -21.10 -22.10
CA VAL A 73 -17.49 -21.79 -21.17
C VAL A 73 -17.42 -21.05 -19.84
N ASN A 74 -18.32 -20.09 -19.66
CA ASN A 74 -18.45 -19.33 -18.43
C ASN A 74 -19.32 -20.10 -17.42
N ILE A 75 -18.68 -20.87 -16.55
CA ILE A 75 -19.36 -21.63 -15.49
C ILE A 75 -19.92 -20.70 -14.40
N PRO A 76 -19.14 -19.79 -13.79
CA PRO A 76 -19.59 -18.99 -12.65
C PRO A 76 -20.41 -17.74 -13.01
N TRP A 77 -21.19 -17.77 -14.11
CA TRP A 77 -21.90 -16.59 -14.62
C TRP A 77 -22.87 -15.97 -13.58
N LEU A 78 -23.48 -16.78 -12.71
CA LEU A 78 -24.38 -16.30 -11.67
C LEU A 78 -23.61 -15.62 -10.53
N PHE A 79 -22.43 -16.14 -10.19
CA PHE A 79 -21.52 -15.49 -9.24
C PHE A 79 -21.11 -14.12 -9.79
N GLU A 80 -20.64 -14.07 -11.05
CA GLU A 80 -20.20 -12.85 -11.71
C GLU A 80 -21.31 -11.78 -11.74
N ALA A 81 -22.51 -12.14 -12.19
CA ALA A 81 -23.65 -11.23 -12.26
C ALA A 81 -24.07 -10.72 -10.87
N SER A 82 -24.21 -11.62 -9.89
CA SER A 82 -24.63 -11.25 -8.54
C SER A 82 -23.61 -10.35 -7.83
N HIS A 83 -22.31 -10.66 -7.95
CA HIS A 83 -21.25 -9.87 -7.32
C HIS A 83 -21.04 -8.52 -8.02
N ALA A 84 -21.22 -8.45 -9.35
CA ALA A 84 -21.20 -7.18 -10.06
C ALA A 84 -22.37 -6.27 -9.67
N MET A 85 -23.58 -6.82 -9.50
CA MET A 85 -24.74 -6.07 -9.01
C MET A 85 -24.53 -5.57 -7.58
N LEU A 86 -24.04 -6.44 -6.69
CA LEU A 86 -23.77 -6.07 -5.30
C LEU A 86 -22.67 -5.00 -5.21
N HIS A 87 -21.58 -5.17 -5.97
CA HIS A 87 -20.51 -4.18 -6.04
C HIS A 87 -21.06 -2.82 -6.49
N ARG A 88 -21.86 -2.78 -7.57
CA ARG A 88 -22.45 -1.54 -8.08
C ARG A 88 -23.40 -0.90 -7.06
N ALA A 89 -24.26 -1.69 -6.41
CA ALA A 89 -25.19 -1.20 -5.40
C ALA A 89 -24.45 -0.63 -4.19
N ALA A 90 -23.42 -1.33 -3.70
CA ALA A 90 -22.59 -0.89 -2.59
C ALA A 90 -21.82 0.39 -2.94
N SER A 91 -21.17 0.45 -4.11
CA SER A 91 -20.46 1.66 -4.56
C SER A 91 -21.39 2.88 -4.66
N GLY A 92 -22.66 2.69 -5.02
CA GLY A 92 -23.66 3.76 -5.05
C GLY A 92 -24.07 4.30 -3.67
N LEU A 93 -23.81 3.57 -2.59
CA LEU A 93 -24.08 3.99 -1.21
C LEU A 93 -22.88 4.70 -0.55
N ALA A 94 -21.73 4.78 -1.22
CA ALA A 94 -20.54 5.40 -0.67
C ALA A 94 -20.69 6.93 -0.56
N PRO A 95 -20.19 7.57 0.51
CA PRO A 95 -20.20 9.03 0.61
C PRO A 95 -19.44 9.69 -0.54
N THR A 96 -20.10 10.65 -1.20
CA THR A 96 -19.51 11.43 -2.30
C THR A 96 -19.22 12.85 -1.86
N ASP A 97 -18.02 13.33 -2.17
CA ASP A 97 -17.63 14.72 -2.04
C ASP A 97 -17.70 15.38 -3.43
N PRO A 98 -18.57 16.39 -3.64
CA PRO A 98 -18.69 17.06 -4.94
C PRO A 98 -17.43 17.89 -5.30
N THR A 99 -16.58 18.22 -4.33
CA THR A 99 -15.35 19.00 -4.56
C THR A 99 -14.22 18.15 -5.13
N ASP A 100 -14.26 16.83 -4.94
CA ASP A 100 -13.31 15.87 -5.51
C ASP A 100 -14.02 14.59 -6.02
N PRO A 101 -14.46 14.59 -7.30
CA PRO A 101 -15.14 13.46 -7.91
C PRO A 101 -14.22 12.24 -8.10
N ALA A 102 -12.91 12.45 -8.29
CA ALA A 102 -11.95 11.36 -8.53
C ALA A 102 -11.67 10.57 -7.24
N ALA A 103 -11.43 11.26 -6.13
CA ALA A 103 -11.31 10.63 -4.82
C ALA A 103 -12.62 9.93 -4.41
N SER A 104 -13.77 10.55 -4.70
CA SER A 104 -15.08 9.96 -4.43
C SER A 104 -15.32 8.67 -5.21
N ALA A 105 -14.95 8.61 -6.50
CA ALA A 105 -15.04 7.39 -7.30
C ALA A 105 -14.14 6.27 -6.74
N THR A 106 -12.93 6.61 -6.30
CA THR A 106 -12.00 5.65 -5.69
C THR A 106 -12.52 5.11 -4.36
N ARG A 107 -13.07 5.98 -3.49
CA ARG A 107 -13.72 5.56 -2.24
C ARG A 107 -14.94 4.65 -2.50
N ALA A 108 -15.73 4.96 -3.52
CA ALA A 108 -16.88 4.14 -3.90
C ALA A 108 -16.48 2.74 -4.39
N ASP A 109 -15.40 2.63 -5.16
CA ASP A 109 -14.86 1.35 -5.62
C ASP A 109 -14.30 0.52 -4.45
N GLN A 110 -13.55 1.16 -3.55
CA GLN A 110 -13.05 0.54 -2.31
C GLN A 110 -14.17 0.02 -1.40
N PHE A 111 -15.25 0.79 -1.25
CA PHE A 111 -16.41 0.39 -0.46
C PHE A 111 -17.12 -0.81 -1.10
N GLY A 112 -17.32 -0.79 -2.43
CA GLY A 112 -17.88 -1.90 -3.18
C GLY A 112 -17.08 -3.19 -2.98
N ALA A 113 -15.76 -3.14 -3.16
CA ALA A 113 -14.87 -4.27 -2.90
C ALA A 113 -14.89 -4.72 -1.43
N GLY A 114 -14.99 -3.78 -0.48
CA GLY A 114 -15.10 -4.08 0.95
C GLY A 114 -16.34 -4.88 1.31
N VAL A 115 -17.48 -4.57 0.70
CA VAL A 115 -18.73 -5.35 0.86
C VAL A 115 -18.57 -6.77 0.33
N LEU A 116 -17.86 -6.96 -0.80
CA LEU A 116 -17.58 -8.30 -1.33
C LEU A 116 -16.70 -9.12 -0.38
N VAL A 117 -15.67 -8.50 0.22
CA VAL A 117 -14.83 -9.15 1.25
C VAL A 117 -15.67 -9.57 2.46
N ALA A 118 -16.56 -8.70 2.93
CA ALA A 118 -17.45 -8.99 4.04
C ALA A 118 -18.40 -10.16 3.72
N LEU A 119 -19.01 -10.17 2.53
CA LEU A 119 -19.87 -11.24 2.07
C LEU A 119 -19.10 -12.57 1.99
N ASN A 120 -17.88 -12.54 1.47
CA ASN A 120 -17.02 -13.72 1.38
C ASN A 120 -16.68 -14.29 2.77
N ALA A 121 -16.33 -13.43 3.73
CA ALA A 121 -16.09 -13.83 5.11
C ALA A 121 -17.36 -14.43 5.75
N LEU A 122 -18.53 -13.85 5.50
CA LEU A 122 -19.82 -14.37 5.97
C LEU A 122 -20.16 -15.73 5.34
N ALA A 123 -19.85 -15.95 4.07
CA ALA A 123 -20.03 -17.25 3.41
C ALA A 123 -19.14 -18.33 4.05
N ARG A 124 -17.91 -17.99 4.46
CA ARG A 124 -17.04 -18.91 5.22
C ARG A 124 -17.59 -19.19 6.62
N VAL A 125 -18.09 -18.18 7.33
CA VAL A 125 -18.78 -18.34 8.62
C VAL A 125 -20.00 -19.24 8.47
N ALA A 126 -20.81 -19.06 7.42
CA ALA A 126 -21.93 -19.92 7.11
C ALA A 126 -21.48 -21.38 6.86
N THR A 127 -20.35 -21.57 6.17
CA THR A 127 -19.76 -22.91 5.95
C THR A 127 -19.40 -23.57 7.28
N VAL A 128 -18.76 -22.83 8.21
CA VAL A 128 -18.46 -23.33 9.57
C VAL A 128 -19.75 -23.69 10.32
N LEU A 129 -20.77 -22.83 10.29
CA LEU A 129 -22.07 -23.10 10.93
C LEU A 129 -22.73 -24.39 10.39
N VAL A 130 -22.67 -24.60 9.07
CA VAL A 130 -23.19 -25.80 8.41
C VAL A 130 -22.42 -27.05 8.85
N VAL A 131 -21.07 -26.98 8.86
CA VAL A 131 -20.20 -28.09 9.30
C VAL A 131 -20.42 -28.44 10.78
N LEU A 132 -20.60 -27.45 11.65
CA LEU A 132 -20.94 -27.66 13.07
C LEU A 132 -22.29 -28.39 13.26
N GLY A 133 -23.18 -28.28 12.26
CA GLY A 133 -24.43 -29.03 12.20
C GLY A 133 -24.25 -30.54 11.93
N ILE A 134 -23.10 -30.97 11.41
CA ILE A 134 -22.78 -32.37 11.13
C ILE A 134 -22.26 -33.05 12.40
N ARG A 135 -23.19 -33.49 13.25
CA ARG A 135 -22.85 -34.09 14.56
C ARG A 135 -23.90 -35.08 15.05
N ARG A 136 -23.50 -35.98 15.95
CA ARG A 136 -24.43 -36.85 16.70
C ARG A 136 -25.06 -36.06 17.85
N ARG A 137 -26.30 -36.42 18.23
CA ARG A 137 -26.95 -35.89 19.44
C ARG A 137 -26.19 -36.40 20.68
N GLY A 138 -25.74 -35.51 21.55
CA GLY A 138 -24.89 -35.86 22.69
C GLY A 138 -24.14 -34.64 23.24
N PRO A 139 -23.28 -34.81 24.27
CA PRO A 139 -22.65 -33.70 24.96
C PRO A 139 -21.59 -33.02 24.08
N GLY A 140 -21.95 -31.82 23.63
CA GLY A 140 -21.04 -30.72 23.37
C GLY A 140 -20.63 -30.44 21.93
N LEU A 141 -20.42 -29.16 21.62
CA LEU A 141 -19.94 -28.67 20.31
C LEU A 141 -18.42 -28.59 20.25
N TRP A 142 -17.71 -28.73 21.37
CA TRP A 142 -16.26 -28.52 21.46
C TRP A 142 -15.45 -29.25 20.38
N TRP A 143 -15.64 -30.57 20.24
CA TRP A 143 -14.87 -31.35 19.26
C TRP A 143 -15.15 -30.95 17.81
N ALA A 144 -16.42 -30.69 17.48
CA ALA A 144 -16.81 -30.21 16.15
C ALA A 144 -16.19 -28.82 15.87
N ALA A 145 -16.15 -27.95 16.88
CA ALA A 145 -15.54 -26.63 16.78
C ALA A 145 -14.01 -26.70 16.60
N VAL A 146 -13.31 -27.62 17.29
CA VAL A 146 -11.88 -27.89 17.05
C VAL A 146 -11.65 -28.39 15.63
N CYS A 147 -12.44 -29.34 15.15
CA CYS A 147 -12.33 -29.85 13.77
C CYS A 147 -12.59 -28.75 12.73
N ALA A 148 -13.60 -27.90 12.96
CA ALA A 148 -13.90 -26.76 12.09
C ALA A 148 -12.77 -25.71 12.12
N THR A 149 -12.13 -25.48 13.27
CA THR A 149 -10.98 -24.58 13.41
C THR A 149 -9.78 -25.04 12.59
N VAL A 150 -9.48 -26.34 12.61
CA VAL A 150 -8.39 -26.92 11.82
C VAL A 150 -8.68 -26.81 10.32
N ALA A 151 -9.93 -27.04 9.91
CA ALA A 151 -10.31 -27.03 8.51
C ALA A 151 -10.39 -25.62 7.90
N LEU A 152 -11.04 -24.68 8.60
CA LEU A 152 -11.45 -23.37 8.05
C LEU A 152 -10.95 -22.17 8.88
N GLY A 153 -10.34 -22.40 10.04
CA GLY A 153 -9.84 -21.38 10.97
C GLY A 153 -8.37 -21.08 10.76
N VAL A 154 -7.48 -21.78 11.48
CA VAL A 154 -6.02 -21.59 11.39
C VAL A 154 -5.31 -22.91 11.59
N VAL A 155 -4.25 -23.16 10.81
CA VAL A 155 -3.40 -24.34 10.95
C VAL A 155 -1.93 -23.98 10.77
N PHE A 156 -1.05 -24.68 11.48
CA PHE A 156 0.39 -24.57 11.25
C PHE A 156 0.77 -25.42 10.03
N SER A 157 1.51 -24.83 9.11
CA SER A 157 1.96 -25.44 7.86
C SER A 157 3.47 -25.30 7.70
N PRO A 158 4.07 -25.99 6.70
CA PRO A 158 5.46 -25.78 6.30
C PRO A 158 5.87 -24.34 6.01
N VAL A 159 4.92 -23.52 5.56
CA VAL A 159 5.11 -22.10 5.21
C VAL A 159 4.71 -21.16 6.35
N GLY A 160 4.51 -21.70 7.56
CA GLY A 160 4.11 -20.96 8.74
C GLY A 160 2.62 -21.08 9.05
N TRP A 161 2.09 -20.11 9.78
CA TRP A 161 0.67 -20.06 10.15
C TRP A 161 -0.19 -19.69 8.94
N ILE A 162 -1.09 -20.58 8.53
CA ILE A 162 -2.04 -20.32 7.44
C ILE A 162 -3.37 -19.89 8.05
N SER A 163 -3.79 -18.65 7.79
CA SER A 163 -5.16 -18.21 8.01
C SER A 163 -6.10 -18.93 7.05
N GLY A 164 -7.27 -19.36 7.52
CA GLY A 164 -8.24 -20.14 6.76
C GLY A 164 -8.08 -21.67 6.86
N GLY A 165 -7.12 -22.18 7.63
CA GLY A 165 -6.95 -23.62 7.91
C GLY A 165 -6.43 -24.42 6.71
N ILE A 166 -6.76 -25.72 6.65
CA ILE A 166 -6.40 -26.59 5.50
C ILE A 166 -6.96 -26.01 4.19
N ALA A 167 -8.13 -25.38 4.26
CA ALA A 167 -8.79 -24.75 3.13
C ALA A 167 -8.19 -23.40 2.71
N THR A 168 -7.07 -22.98 3.31
CA THR A 168 -6.32 -21.75 2.97
C THR A 168 -7.12 -20.44 3.13
N PRO A 169 -6.50 -19.24 3.02
CA PRO A 169 -7.20 -17.99 3.19
C PRO A 169 -8.31 -17.85 2.13
N ALA A 170 -9.50 -17.41 2.55
CA ALA A 170 -10.62 -17.25 1.64
C ALA A 170 -10.33 -16.12 0.63
N ARG A 171 -10.43 -16.43 -0.67
CA ARG A 171 -10.37 -15.45 -1.76
C ARG A 171 -11.80 -15.05 -2.13
N VAL A 172 -12.00 -13.78 -2.52
CA VAL A 172 -13.26 -13.32 -3.13
C VAL A 172 -13.34 -13.92 -4.54
N GLU A 173 -13.80 -15.16 -4.61
CA GLU A 173 -13.87 -16.01 -5.81
C GLU A 173 -15.05 -17.00 -5.68
N PRO A 174 -15.49 -17.61 -6.80
CA PRO A 174 -16.50 -18.67 -6.81
C PRO A 174 -16.24 -19.83 -5.83
N GLU A 175 -14.96 -20.17 -5.60
CA GLU A 175 -14.53 -21.32 -4.80
C GLU A 175 -15.12 -21.30 -3.37
N THR A 176 -15.22 -20.12 -2.74
CA THR A 176 -15.75 -19.97 -1.37
C THR A 176 -17.22 -20.41 -1.29
N TRP A 177 -18.00 -20.16 -2.35
CA TRP A 177 -19.37 -20.61 -2.45
C TRP A 177 -19.45 -22.11 -2.73
N GLY A 178 -18.54 -22.66 -3.54
CA GLY A 178 -18.41 -24.10 -3.75
C GLY A 178 -18.20 -24.88 -2.44
N GLN A 179 -17.41 -24.33 -1.51
CA GLN A 179 -17.19 -24.94 -0.19
C GLN A 179 -18.45 -24.95 0.68
N LEU A 180 -19.22 -23.85 0.66
CA LEU A 180 -20.52 -23.78 1.37
C LEU A 180 -21.50 -24.82 0.82
N LEU A 181 -21.56 -24.95 -0.51
CA LEU A 181 -22.42 -25.92 -1.19
C LEU A 181 -22.00 -27.36 -0.89
N LEU A 182 -20.70 -27.64 -0.86
CA LEU A 182 -20.17 -28.94 -0.42
C LEU A 182 -20.53 -29.23 1.04
N ALA A 183 -20.45 -28.25 1.94
CA ALA A 183 -20.87 -28.43 3.34
C ALA A 183 -22.38 -28.75 3.43
N LEU A 184 -23.22 -28.09 2.61
CA LEU A 184 -24.65 -28.37 2.52
C LEU A 184 -24.94 -29.76 1.95
N GLU A 185 -24.17 -30.21 0.96
CA GLU A 185 -24.20 -31.59 0.44
C GLU A 185 -23.93 -32.58 1.57
N LEU A 186 -22.85 -32.38 2.34
CA LEU A 186 -22.52 -33.26 3.47
C LEU A 186 -23.59 -33.25 4.57
N VAL A 187 -24.27 -32.12 4.81
CA VAL A 187 -25.42 -32.07 5.74
C VAL A 187 -26.60 -32.88 5.20
N ALA A 188 -26.91 -32.77 3.91
CA ALA A 188 -27.97 -33.55 3.27
C ALA A 188 -27.65 -35.06 3.36
N LEU A 189 -26.41 -35.45 3.05
CA LEU A 189 -25.91 -36.82 3.19
C LEU A 189 -25.91 -37.31 4.64
N HIS A 190 -25.56 -36.43 5.60
CA HIS A 190 -25.63 -36.78 7.01
C HIS A 190 -27.07 -37.04 7.46
N ARG A 191 -28.02 -36.19 7.03
CA ARG A 191 -29.45 -36.37 7.33
C ARG A 191 -30.03 -37.65 6.74
N THR A 192 -29.62 -38.02 5.53
CA THR A 192 -30.13 -39.21 4.84
C THR A 192 -29.50 -40.49 5.37
N ILE A 193 -28.16 -40.57 5.43
CA ILE A 193 -27.41 -41.78 5.77
C ILE A 193 -27.38 -42.00 7.29
N ASN A 194 -27.09 -40.95 8.08
CA ASN A 194 -26.86 -41.11 9.51
C ASN A 194 -28.11 -40.86 10.38
N LEU A 195 -29.06 -40.05 9.91
CA LEU A 195 -30.29 -39.69 10.66
C LEU A 195 -31.58 -40.27 10.05
N GLY A 196 -31.51 -41.03 8.96
CA GLY A 196 -32.66 -41.72 8.35
C GLY A 196 -33.68 -40.81 7.65
N ARG A 197 -33.39 -39.52 7.46
CA ARG A 197 -34.30 -38.54 6.81
C ARG A 197 -34.16 -38.57 5.29
N ARG A 198 -34.81 -39.54 4.65
CA ARG A 198 -34.71 -39.80 3.20
C ARG A 198 -35.03 -38.60 2.31
N GLY A 199 -36.04 -37.79 2.67
CA GLY A 199 -36.43 -36.60 1.91
C GLY A 199 -35.32 -35.54 1.78
N ALA A 200 -34.31 -35.55 2.66
CA ALA A 200 -33.17 -34.63 2.55
C ALA A 200 -32.29 -34.92 1.32
N ALA A 201 -32.35 -36.11 0.71
CA ALA A 201 -31.61 -36.43 -0.52
C ALA A 201 -32.11 -35.59 -1.71
N LEU A 202 -33.41 -35.26 -1.74
CA LEU A 202 -34.00 -34.46 -2.81
C LEU A 202 -33.49 -33.02 -2.81
N ALA A 203 -33.01 -32.51 -1.67
CA ALA A 203 -32.40 -31.19 -1.58
C ALA A 203 -31.07 -31.10 -2.36
N LEU A 204 -30.44 -32.22 -2.70
CA LEU A 204 -29.23 -32.26 -3.51
C LEU A 204 -29.49 -31.80 -4.95
N ILE A 205 -30.67 -32.06 -5.52
CA ILE A 205 -30.99 -31.70 -6.91
C ILE A 205 -30.97 -30.17 -7.12
N PRO A 206 -31.74 -29.35 -6.37
CA PRO A 206 -31.63 -27.89 -6.50
C PRO A 206 -30.28 -27.34 -6.03
N LEU A 207 -29.57 -28.05 -5.14
CA LEU A 207 -28.22 -27.68 -4.73
C LEU A 207 -27.22 -27.76 -5.90
N PHE A 208 -27.19 -28.89 -6.62
CA PHE A 208 -26.31 -29.07 -7.79
C PHE A 208 -26.71 -28.19 -8.98
N LEU A 209 -28.01 -27.91 -9.15
CA LEU A 209 -28.50 -26.90 -10.09
C LEU A 209 -27.87 -25.53 -9.80
N LEU A 210 -27.92 -25.08 -8.55
CA LEU A 210 -27.32 -23.81 -8.15
C LEU A 210 -25.78 -23.84 -8.27
N TRP A 211 -25.17 -24.94 -7.84
CA TRP A 211 -23.71 -25.10 -7.83
C TRP A 211 -23.08 -25.01 -9.22
N ALA A 212 -23.65 -25.72 -10.20
CA ALA A 212 -23.15 -25.70 -11.58
C ALA A 212 -23.27 -24.33 -12.27
N ASN A 213 -23.96 -23.37 -11.67
CA ASN A 213 -24.09 -21.98 -12.15
C ASN A 213 -23.24 -20.98 -11.33
N LEU A 214 -22.70 -21.40 -10.19
CA LEU A 214 -21.87 -20.57 -9.31
C LEU A 214 -20.39 -20.87 -9.43
N ASP A 215 -19.99 -22.15 -9.49
CA ASP A 215 -18.59 -22.56 -9.35
C ASP A 215 -18.29 -23.89 -10.06
N ASP A 216 -17.05 -24.10 -10.50
CA ASP A 216 -16.63 -25.31 -11.22
C ASP A 216 -16.41 -26.54 -10.32
N SER A 217 -16.34 -26.36 -9.00
CA SER A 217 -16.16 -27.46 -8.03
C SER A 217 -17.36 -28.39 -7.88
N PHE A 218 -18.49 -28.12 -8.56
CA PHE A 218 -19.64 -29.04 -8.58
C PHE A 218 -19.24 -30.45 -9.04
N VAL A 219 -18.21 -30.58 -9.88
CA VAL A 219 -17.66 -31.89 -10.28
C VAL A 219 -17.02 -32.62 -9.10
N ALA A 220 -16.29 -31.91 -8.23
CA ALA A 220 -15.76 -32.49 -7.01
C ALA A 220 -16.90 -32.95 -6.08
N GLY A 221 -17.97 -32.17 -5.97
CA GLY A 221 -19.21 -32.58 -5.29
C GLY A 221 -19.82 -33.85 -5.88
N LEU A 222 -19.96 -33.94 -7.21
CA LEU A 222 -20.49 -35.14 -7.88
C LEU A 222 -19.63 -36.39 -7.63
N ILE A 223 -18.30 -36.23 -7.53
CA ILE A 223 -17.36 -37.31 -7.18
C ILE A 223 -17.55 -37.74 -5.73
N VAL A 224 -17.68 -36.80 -4.80
CA VAL A 224 -17.96 -37.09 -3.38
C VAL A 224 -19.31 -37.79 -3.22
N LEU A 225 -20.36 -37.31 -3.90
CA LEU A 225 -21.67 -37.95 -3.92
C LEU A 225 -21.60 -39.37 -4.50
N ALA A 226 -20.90 -39.57 -5.62
CA ALA A 226 -20.70 -40.89 -6.21
C ALA A 226 -20.00 -41.84 -5.23
N ALA A 227 -18.98 -41.36 -4.51
CA ALA A 227 -18.27 -42.12 -3.49
C ALA A 227 -19.19 -42.50 -2.31
N ALA A 228 -20.07 -41.58 -1.89
CA ALA A 228 -21.08 -41.83 -0.86
C ALA A 228 -22.06 -42.94 -1.29
N VAL A 229 -22.56 -42.86 -2.52
CA VAL A 229 -23.49 -43.83 -3.12
C VAL A 229 -22.83 -45.20 -3.32
N ALA A 230 -21.59 -45.25 -3.80
CA ALA A 230 -20.82 -46.49 -3.92
C ALA A 230 -20.65 -47.20 -2.57
N GLY A 231 -20.44 -46.42 -1.49
CA GLY A 231 -20.37 -46.96 -0.14
C GLY A 231 -21.67 -47.59 0.37
N LEU A 232 -22.83 -47.16 -0.15
CA LEU A 232 -24.10 -47.83 0.17
C LEU A 232 -24.11 -49.28 -0.35
N GLY A 233 -23.50 -49.52 -1.52
CA GLY A 233 -23.35 -50.87 -2.08
C GLY A 233 -22.39 -51.78 -1.31
N LEU A 234 -21.40 -51.19 -0.61
CA LEU A 234 -20.44 -51.93 0.23
C LEU A 234 -20.92 -52.13 1.67
N THR A 235 -22.00 -51.46 2.06
CA THR A 235 -22.58 -51.60 3.40
C THR A 235 -23.29 -52.95 3.46
N ARG A 236 -22.73 -53.92 4.21
CA ARG A 236 -23.39 -55.21 4.46
C ARG A 236 -24.66 -54.96 5.25
N SER A 237 -25.82 -55.03 4.60
CA SER A 237 -27.12 -54.99 5.27
C SER A 237 -27.16 -56.03 6.39
N ARG A 238 -27.30 -55.58 7.63
CA ARG A 238 -27.99 -56.40 8.63
C ARG A 238 -29.44 -56.48 8.15
N CYS A 239 -29.97 -57.68 8.04
CA CYS A 239 -31.27 -57.97 7.44
C CYS A 239 -32.37 -57.01 7.94
N ASP A 240 -33.17 -56.52 7.00
CA ASP A 240 -34.51 -55.93 7.16
C ASP A 240 -34.68 -54.69 8.05
N ASP A 241 -33.77 -53.71 7.98
CA ASP A 241 -34.14 -52.33 8.33
C ASP A 241 -34.95 -51.72 7.17
N ALA A 242 -36.28 -51.89 7.22
CA ALA A 242 -37.26 -51.25 6.34
C ALA A 242 -37.21 -49.71 6.49
N GLY A 243 -36.15 -49.08 5.99
CA GLY A 243 -35.78 -47.72 6.38
C GLY A 243 -34.43 -47.22 5.83
N ALA A 244 -33.49 -48.12 5.51
CA ALA A 244 -32.19 -47.72 4.98
C ALA A 244 -32.26 -47.15 3.54
N PRO A 245 -31.39 -46.18 3.15
CA PRO A 245 -31.28 -45.74 1.76
C PRO A 245 -30.65 -46.84 0.88
N SER A 246 -31.25 -47.09 -0.29
CA SER A 246 -30.80 -48.15 -1.22
C SER A 246 -29.88 -47.62 -2.32
N LEU A 247 -29.01 -48.48 -2.86
CA LEU A 247 -28.12 -48.15 -3.97
C LEU A 247 -28.87 -47.62 -5.22
N PRO A 248 -30.00 -48.22 -5.67
CA PRO A 248 -30.75 -47.68 -6.81
C PRO A 248 -31.29 -46.27 -6.56
N ALA A 249 -31.78 -45.98 -5.36
CA ALA A 249 -32.25 -44.63 -5.01
C ALA A 249 -31.09 -43.63 -4.97
N GLY A 250 -29.92 -44.03 -4.44
CA GLY A 250 -28.71 -43.21 -4.48
C GLY A 250 -28.24 -42.91 -5.91
N LEU A 251 -28.23 -43.90 -6.80
CA LEU A 251 -27.90 -43.74 -8.21
C LEU A 251 -28.89 -42.83 -8.94
N ALA A 252 -30.19 -42.95 -8.64
CA ALA A 252 -31.22 -42.06 -9.19
C ALA A 252 -31.00 -40.62 -8.77
N VAL A 253 -30.71 -40.36 -7.48
CA VAL A 253 -30.41 -39.01 -6.98
C VAL A 253 -29.13 -38.46 -7.60
N TRP A 254 -28.05 -39.26 -7.67
CA TRP A 254 -26.80 -38.84 -8.31
C TRP A 254 -27.00 -38.48 -9.79
N THR A 255 -27.74 -39.32 -10.52
CA THR A 255 -28.08 -39.06 -11.93
C THR A 255 -28.94 -37.80 -12.07
N ALA A 256 -29.92 -37.60 -11.20
CA ALA A 256 -30.74 -36.38 -11.20
C ALA A 256 -29.92 -35.12 -10.90
N CYS A 257 -28.94 -35.20 -9.99
CA CYS A 257 -28.02 -34.10 -9.70
C CYS A 257 -27.13 -33.79 -10.91
N ALA A 258 -26.60 -34.82 -11.59
CA ALA A 258 -25.84 -34.64 -12.81
C ALA A 258 -26.70 -34.01 -13.93
N VAL A 259 -27.92 -34.50 -14.16
CA VAL A 259 -28.83 -33.90 -15.14
C VAL A 259 -29.19 -32.46 -14.77
N ALA A 260 -29.35 -32.14 -13.49
CA ALA A 260 -29.62 -30.77 -13.03
C ALA A 260 -28.50 -29.79 -13.39
N CYS A 261 -27.22 -30.23 -13.40
CA CYS A 261 -26.10 -29.40 -13.82
C CYS A 261 -26.15 -28.99 -15.31
N LEU A 262 -26.94 -29.68 -16.14
CA LEU A 262 -27.14 -29.30 -17.55
C LEU A 262 -27.96 -28.03 -17.72
N ALA A 263 -28.68 -27.58 -16.70
CA ALA A 263 -29.33 -26.27 -16.65
C ALA A 263 -28.31 -25.15 -16.30
N ASN A 264 -27.19 -25.17 -17.01
CA ASN A 264 -26.21 -24.10 -17.13
C ASN A 264 -26.30 -23.53 -18.57
N PRO A 265 -26.04 -22.24 -18.81
CA PRO A 265 -26.05 -21.65 -20.16
C PRO A 265 -25.14 -22.36 -21.18
N SER A 266 -24.07 -23.01 -20.70
CA SER A 266 -23.14 -23.82 -21.51
C SER A 266 -23.59 -25.28 -21.68
N SER A 267 -24.69 -25.68 -21.04
CA SER A 267 -25.29 -27.01 -21.06
C SER A 267 -24.25 -28.12 -20.83
N TYR A 268 -24.17 -29.12 -21.71
CA TYR A 268 -23.23 -30.26 -21.58
C TYR A 268 -21.74 -29.85 -21.56
N ARG A 269 -21.39 -28.64 -22.02
CA ARG A 269 -20.00 -28.18 -22.09
C ARG A 269 -19.43 -27.78 -20.72
N VAL A 270 -20.29 -27.65 -19.71
CA VAL A 270 -19.87 -27.39 -18.33
C VAL A 270 -19.00 -28.53 -17.77
N TYR A 271 -19.30 -29.78 -18.15
CA TYR A 271 -18.56 -30.97 -17.70
C TYR A 271 -17.11 -31.03 -18.18
N PRO A 272 -16.82 -30.98 -19.50
CA PRO A 272 -15.43 -31.00 -19.96
C PRO A 272 -14.65 -29.79 -19.45
N ALA A 273 -15.28 -28.62 -19.32
CA ALA A 273 -14.62 -27.44 -18.76
C ALA A 273 -14.24 -27.63 -17.28
N ALA A 274 -15.14 -28.16 -16.45
CA ALA A 274 -14.87 -28.42 -15.03
C ALA A 274 -13.95 -29.63 -14.79
N LEU A 275 -13.90 -30.60 -15.71
CA LEU A 275 -12.99 -31.76 -15.65
C LEU A 275 -11.60 -31.48 -16.23
N GLU A 276 -11.42 -30.40 -17.00
CA GLU A 276 -10.15 -30.07 -17.65
C GLU A 276 -8.95 -30.02 -16.67
N PRO A 277 -9.05 -29.45 -15.45
CA PRO A 277 -7.95 -29.47 -14.49
C PRO A 277 -7.48 -30.89 -14.15
N ILE A 278 -8.41 -31.82 -13.97
CA ILE A 278 -8.11 -33.23 -13.69
C ILE A 278 -7.53 -33.91 -14.94
N ALA A 279 -8.05 -33.59 -16.13
CA ALA A 279 -7.55 -34.12 -17.39
C ALA A 279 -6.10 -33.68 -17.69
N GLN A 280 -5.72 -32.47 -17.26
CA GLN A 280 -4.37 -31.92 -17.42
C GLN A 280 -3.29 -32.73 -16.68
N LEU A 281 -3.63 -33.42 -15.59
CA LEU A 281 -2.69 -34.32 -14.89
C LEU A 281 -2.12 -35.42 -15.79
N PHE A 282 -2.90 -35.84 -16.79
CA PHE A 282 -2.54 -36.91 -17.71
C PHE A 282 -1.93 -36.39 -19.03
N ARG A 283 -1.80 -35.08 -19.19
CA ARG A 283 -1.20 -34.47 -20.39
C ARG A 283 0.20 -33.91 -20.07
N PRO A 284 1.16 -33.98 -21.01
CA PRO A 284 2.45 -33.32 -20.84
C PRO A 284 2.25 -31.80 -20.73
N SER A 285 2.62 -31.20 -19.60
CA SER A 285 2.62 -29.74 -19.45
C SER A 285 3.78 -29.13 -20.25
N ALA A 286 3.47 -28.16 -21.11
CA ALA A 286 4.47 -27.43 -21.91
C ALA A 286 5.05 -26.19 -21.18
N GLY A 287 4.82 -26.04 -19.87
CA GLY A 287 5.31 -24.93 -19.07
C GLY A 287 5.36 -25.22 -17.56
N ALA A 288 5.91 -24.27 -16.80
CA ALA A 288 5.95 -24.34 -15.34
C ALA A 288 4.51 -24.31 -14.77
N PRO A 289 4.11 -25.30 -13.96
CA PRO A 289 2.76 -25.36 -13.41
C PRO A 289 2.52 -24.24 -12.40
N THR A 290 1.35 -23.60 -12.47
CA THR A 290 0.89 -22.66 -11.43
C THR A 290 0.64 -23.41 -10.11
N TYR A 291 0.62 -22.69 -8.98
CA TYR A 291 0.40 -23.30 -7.65
C TYR A 291 -0.84 -24.21 -7.60
N ASP A 292 -1.95 -23.75 -8.17
CA ASP A 292 -3.23 -24.49 -8.20
C ASP A 292 -3.19 -25.78 -9.06
N GLN A 293 -2.18 -25.89 -9.94
CA GLN A 293 -1.95 -27.04 -10.82
C GLN A 293 -0.91 -28.02 -10.25
N LEU A 294 -0.33 -27.73 -9.09
CA LEU A 294 0.66 -28.60 -8.46
C LEU A 294 -0.01 -29.87 -7.95
N SER A 295 0.68 -30.99 -8.15
CA SER A 295 0.33 -32.30 -7.63
C SER A 295 1.34 -32.73 -6.57
N TYR A 296 0.88 -33.30 -5.44
CA TYR A 296 1.79 -33.83 -4.41
C TYR A 296 2.59 -35.04 -4.90
N PHE A 297 2.12 -35.70 -5.97
CA PHE A 297 2.79 -36.84 -6.60
C PHE A 297 3.54 -36.45 -7.89
N GLY A 298 3.45 -35.18 -8.29
CA GLY A 298 4.09 -34.67 -9.51
C GLY A 298 5.57 -34.37 -9.31
N LYS A 299 6.35 -34.43 -10.41
CA LYS A 299 7.77 -34.05 -10.37
C LYS A 299 8.00 -32.56 -10.05
N SER A 300 7.01 -31.71 -10.34
CA SER A 300 7.08 -30.26 -10.13
C SER A 300 7.22 -29.87 -8.67
N ILE A 301 6.65 -30.63 -7.72
CA ILE A 301 6.75 -30.32 -6.29
C ILE A 301 8.18 -30.53 -5.74
N TRP A 302 8.98 -31.34 -6.43
CA TRP A 302 10.38 -31.63 -6.08
C TRP A 302 11.38 -30.74 -6.84
N GLY A 303 10.90 -29.84 -7.69
CA GLY A 303 11.75 -28.94 -8.46
C GLY A 303 12.34 -27.81 -7.61
N ASP A 304 13.49 -27.29 -8.04
CA ASP A 304 14.17 -26.15 -7.37
C ASP A 304 13.33 -24.84 -7.42
N GLU A 305 12.32 -24.77 -8.29
CA GLU A 305 11.46 -23.59 -8.49
C GLU A 305 10.60 -23.23 -7.26
N LEU A 306 10.24 -24.20 -6.42
CA LEU A 306 9.45 -23.99 -5.18
C LEU A 306 10.33 -23.64 -3.97
N GLY A 307 11.66 -23.68 -4.12
CA GLY A 307 12.61 -23.53 -3.03
C GLY A 307 13.06 -24.89 -2.46
N LYS A 308 14.37 -25.02 -2.20
CA LYS A 308 14.99 -26.26 -1.73
C LYS A 308 14.31 -26.78 -0.46
N GLY A 309 13.75 -27.98 -0.53
CA GLY A 309 13.14 -28.69 0.61
C GLY A 309 11.66 -28.40 0.85
N LEU A 310 11.06 -27.37 0.24
CA LEU A 310 9.65 -27.01 0.47
C LEU A 310 8.69 -28.15 0.06
N GLY A 311 8.97 -28.82 -1.05
CA GLY A 311 8.17 -29.95 -1.54
C GLY A 311 8.03 -31.09 -0.55
N GLY A 312 9.13 -31.46 0.13
CA GLY A 312 9.11 -32.51 1.15
C GLY A 312 8.19 -32.16 2.32
N TYR A 313 8.21 -30.90 2.76
CA TYR A 313 7.32 -30.45 3.82
C TYR A 313 5.85 -30.39 3.37
N LEU A 314 5.57 -29.97 2.13
CA LEU A 314 4.22 -29.99 1.57
C LEU A 314 3.65 -31.42 1.52
N VAL A 315 4.44 -32.40 1.09
CA VAL A 315 4.05 -33.81 1.11
C VAL A 315 3.84 -34.31 2.55
N ALA A 316 4.72 -33.96 3.48
CA ALA A 316 4.54 -34.30 4.90
C ALA A 316 3.25 -33.71 5.49
N TYR A 317 2.91 -32.48 5.11
CA TYR A 317 1.65 -31.83 5.49
C TYR A 317 0.43 -32.59 4.96
N TYR A 318 0.44 -32.96 3.68
CA TYR A 318 -0.60 -33.80 3.07
C TYR A 318 -0.74 -35.15 3.82
N LEU A 319 0.37 -35.86 4.02
CA LEU A 319 0.38 -37.16 4.70
C LEU A 319 -0.09 -37.08 6.15
N LEU A 320 0.23 -36.00 6.86
CA LEU A 320 -0.22 -35.77 8.23
C LEU A 320 -1.76 -35.72 8.30
N PHE A 321 -2.40 -34.87 7.50
CA PHE A 321 -3.86 -34.70 7.58
C PHE A 321 -4.62 -35.89 7.00
N VAL A 322 -4.13 -36.49 5.92
CA VAL A 322 -4.71 -37.74 5.40
C VAL A 322 -4.55 -38.85 6.44
N GLY A 323 -3.38 -38.96 7.07
CA GLY A 323 -3.10 -39.92 8.15
C GLY A 323 -4.01 -39.75 9.37
N LEU A 324 -4.24 -38.51 9.81
CA LEU A 324 -5.19 -38.21 10.90
C LEU A 324 -6.63 -38.62 10.53
N GLY A 325 -7.04 -38.35 9.29
CA GLY A 325 -8.35 -38.75 8.79
C GLY A 325 -8.51 -40.28 8.77
N VAL A 326 -7.54 -41.01 8.20
CA VAL A 326 -7.52 -42.49 8.21
C VAL A 326 -7.48 -43.04 9.64
N GLY A 327 -6.65 -42.46 10.51
CA GLY A 327 -6.54 -42.82 11.92
C GLY A 327 -7.86 -42.68 12.68
N SER A 328 -8.69 -41.68 12.32
CA SER A 328 -10.02 -41.53 12.91
C SER A 328 -10.96 -42.71 12.60
N PHE A 329 -10.82 -43.36 11.44
CA PHE A 329 -11.57 -44.59 11.12
C PHE A 329 -11.04 -45.80 11.88
N ALA A 330 -9.72 -45.91 12.05
CA ALA A 330 -9.12 -46.97 12.86
C ALA A 330 -9.58 -46.88 14.32
N LEU A 331 -9.66 -45.66 14.87
CA LEU A 331 -10.20 -45.40 16.20
C LEU A 331 -11.70 -45.75 16.29
N ASN A 332 -12.48 -45.39 15.27
CA ASN A 332 -13.92 -45.66 15.16
C ASN A 332 -14.25 -46.98 14.42
N ARG A 333 -13.40 -48.01 14.53
CA ARG A 333 -13.56 -49.28 13.78
C ARG A 333 -14.90 -50.00 14.00
N ARG A 334 -15.57 -49.76 15.13
CA ARG A 334 -16.86 -50.37 15.48
C ARG A 334 -18.03 -49.80 14.67
N HIS A 335 -17.98 -48.51 14.34
CA HIS A 335 -18.98 -47.80 13.54
C HIS A 335 -18.42 -47.44 12.17
N PHE A 336 -17.57 -48.30 11.61
CA PHE A 336 -16.98 -48.06 10.30
C PHE A 336 -18.07 -47.93 9.23
N SER A 337 -18.09 -46.79 8.54
CA SER A 337 -19.05 -46.51 7.46
C SER A 337 -18.31 -46.48 6.11
N PRO A 338 -18.60 -47.43 5.19
CA PRO A 338 -17.98 -47.44 3.86
C PRO A 338 -18.24 -46.15 3.08
N SER A 339 -19.45 -45.60 3.11
CA SER A 339 -19.78 -44.32 2.47
C SER A 339 -18.92 -43.16 3.01
N ARG A 340 -18.76 -43.06 4.33
CA ARG A 340 -17.93 -42.01 4.94
C ARG A 340 -16.46 -42.16 4.54
N PHE A 341 -15.95 -43.38 4.55
CA PHE A 341 -14.58 -43.67 4.15
C PHE A 341 -14.32 -43.35 2.67
N LEU A 342 -15.21 -43.74 1.76
CA LEU A 342 -15.05 -43.47 0.34
C LEU A 342 -15.14 -41.97 0.02
N MET A 343 -16.05 -41.22 0.66
CA MET A 343 -16.09 -39.76 0.51
C MET A 343 -14.76 -39.11 0.94
N PHE A 344 -14.24 -39.51 2.11
CA PHE A 344 -12.96 -39.04 2.61
C PHE A 344 -11.81 -39.41 1.67
N ALA A 345 -11.75 -40.66 1.20
CA ALA A 345 -10.72 -41.15 0.29
C ALA A 345 -10.77 -40.42 -1.05
N ALA A 346 -11.96 -40.18 -1.62
CA ALA A 346 -12.13 -39.42 -2.86
C ALA A 346 -11.62 -37.98 -2.71
N ALA A 347 -11.99 -37.29 -1.63
CA ALA A 347 -11.50 -35.94 -1.36
C ALA A 347 -9.98 -35.90 -1.12
N ALA A 348 -9.43 -36.89 -0.42
CA ALA A 348 -7.99 -37.00 -0.18
C ALA A 348 -7.22 -37.24 -1.49
N VAL A 349 -7.72 -38.11 -2.38
CA VAL A 349 -7.13 -38.36 -3.70
C VAL A 349 -7.21 -37.12 -4.57
N LEU A 350 -8.32 -36.40 -4.59
CA LEU A 350 -8.45 -35.14 -5.34
C LEU A 350 -7.44 -34.10 -4.85
N TRP A 351 -7.29 -33.91 -3.53
CA TRP A 351 -6.30 -32.99 -2.97
C TRP A 351 -4.85 -33.44 -3.24
N GLY A 352 -4.58 -34.74 -3.14
CA GLY A 352 -3.28 -35.32 -3.50
C GLY A 352 -2.94 -35.12 -4.98
N ALA A 353 -3.94 -35.25 -5.84
CA ALA A 353 -3.82 -35.06 -7.27
C ALA A 353 -3.59 -33.59 -7.63
N LEU A 354 -4.35 -32.64 -7.06
CA LEU A 354 -4.21 -31.21 -7.29
C LEU A 354 -4.41 -30.39 -6.00
N ILE A 355 -3.47 -29.50 -5.69
CA ILE A 355 -3.50 -28.66 -4.48
C ILE A 355 -4.78 -27.82 -4.38
N ARG A 356 -5.36 -27.38 -5.50
CA ARG A 356 -6.61 -26.59 -5.52
C ARG A 356 -7.82 -27.25 -4.84
N PHE A 357 -7.81 -28.56 -4.61
CA PHE A 357 -8.89 -29.27 -3.92
C PHE A 357 -8.71 -29.35 -2.39
N ASN A 358 -7.73 -28.63 -1.83
CA ASN A 358 -7.50 -28.54 -0.38
C ASN A 358 -8.75 -28.10 0.39
N ALA A 359 -9.51 -27.15 -0.15
CA ALA A 359 -10.70 -26.64 0.51
C ALA A 359 -11.84 -27.67 0.54
N ALA A 360 -12.03 -28.41 -0.55
CA ALA A 360 -12.99 -29.51 -0.60
C ALA A 360 -12.60 -30.60 0.42
N PHE A 361 -11.31 -30.97 0.47
CA PHE A 361 -10.81 -31.92 1.45
C PHE A 361 -11.01 -31.44 2.89
N ALA A 362 -10.76 -30.17 3.20
CA ALA A 362 -10.89 -29.62 4.55
C ALA A 362 -12.32 -29.78 5.11
N VAL A 363 -13.34 -29.49 4.29
CA VAL A 363 -14.76 -29.62 4.68
C VAL A 363 -15.13 -31.08 4.91
N VAL A 364 -14.72 -31.99 4.02
CA VAL A 364 -14.95 -33.45 4.16
C VAL A 364 -14.19 -34.02 5.36
N PHE A 365 -12.95 -33.57 5.59
CA PHE A 365 -12.11 -33.94 6.73
C PHE A 365 -12.79 -33.53 8.04
N ALA A 366 -13.25 -32.29 8.16
CA ALA A 366 -13.93 -31.81 9.37
C ALA A 366 -15.18 -32.63 9.68
N ALA A 367 -16.05 -32.87 8.69
CA ALA A 367 -17.25 -33.68 8.85
C ALA A 367 -16.92 -35.13 9.27
N THR A 368 -15.91 -35.73 8.64
CA THR A 368 -15.49 -37.12 8.87
C THR A 368 -14.93 -37.32 10.27
N VAL A 369 -13.95 -36.49 10.65
CA VAL A 369 -13.25 -36.57 11.94
C VAL A 369 -14.18 -36.19 13.09
N THR A 370 -15.11 -35.25 12.87
CA THR A 370 -16.14 -34.91 13.86
C THR A 370 -17.02 -36.11 14.19
N LEU A 371 -17.59 -36.77 13.16
CA LEU A 371 -18.47 -37.91 13.37
C LEU A 371 -17.72 -39.13 13.95
N ASN A 372 -16.53 -39.45 13.43
CA ASN A 372 -15.72 -40.57 13.92
C ASN A 372 -15.32 -40.36 15.39
N GLY A 373 -14.86 -39.16 15.74
CA GLY A 373 -14.46 -38.84 17.11
C GLY A 373 -15.64 -38.87 18.09
N GLN A 374 -16.80 -38.33 17.70
CA GLN A 374 -18.00 -38.36 18.54
C GLN A 374 -18.56 -39.77 18.75
N GLU A 375 -18.64 -40.59 17.69
CA GLU A 375 -19.12 -41.97 17.79
C GLU A 375 -18.21 -42.80 18.70
N TRP A 376 -16.89 -42.69 18.53
CA TRP A 376 -15.93 -43.33 19.43
C TRP A 376 -16.08 -42.85 20.89
N TYR A 377 -16.22 -41.54 21.10
CA TYR A 377 -16.35 -40.98 22.44
C TYR A 377 -17.64 -41.45 23.13
N HIS A 378 -18.77 -41.42 22.42
CA HIS A 378 -20.06 -41.89 22.92
C HIS A 378 -20.01 -43.37 23.30
N ASP A 379 -19.40 -44.22 22.46
CA ASP A 379 -19.23 -45.66 22.73
C ASP A 379 -18.38 -45.92 23.98
N ARG A 380 -17.28 -45.18 24.14
CA ARG A 380 -16.29 -45.43 25.19
C ARG A 380 -16.69 -44.82 26.53
N PHE A 381 -17.31 -43.64 26.51
CA PHE A 381 -17.52 -42.82 27.69
C PHE A 381 -18.99 -42.50 27.99
N GLY A 382 -19.90 -42.73 27.05
CA GLY A 382 -21.32 -42.39 27.17
C GLY A 382 -21.61 -40.91 26.92
N THR A 383 -22.88 -40.52 27.08
CA THR A 383 -23.38 -39.16 26.80
C THR A 383 -23.67 -38.32 28.04
N ARG A 384 -23.57 -38.88 29.24
CA ARG A 384 -23.80 -38.17 30.51
C ARG A 384 -22.53 -37.44 30.97
N GLY A 385 -22.69 -36.30 31.65
CA GLY A 385 -21.58 -35.57 32.25
C GLY A 385 -20.84 -36.41 33.30
N ARG A 386 -19.51 -36.34 33.32
CA ARG A 386 -18.68 -37.10 34.27
C ARG A 386 -18.13 -36.21 35.37
N LEU A 387 -18.15 -36.72 36.59
CA LEU A 387 -17.62 -36.06 37.78
C LEU A 387 -16.18 -36.50 38.04
N GLY A 388 -15.41 -35.63 38.71
CA GLY A 388 -14.02 -35.90 39.11
C GLY A 388 -13.02 -34.88 38.57
N ARG A 389 -11.92 -34.66 39.31
CA ARG A 389 -10.92 -33.62 39.01
C ARG A 389 -10.26 -33.80 37.62
N GLY A 390 -9.94 -35.04 37.24
CA GLY A 390 -9.35 -35.32 35.91
C GLY A 390 -10.29 -35.01 34.74
N TRP A 391 -11.58 -35.31 34.88
CA TRP A 391 -12.60 -34.99 33.87
C TRP A 391 -12.89 -33.49 33.81
N ALA A 392 -12.91 -32.80 34.94
CA ALA A 392 -13.01 -31.35 34.98
C ALA A 392 -11.80 -30.69 34.30
N LEU A 393 -10.57 -31.18 34.56
CA LEU A 393 -9.35 -30.68 33.93
C LEU A 393 -9.37 -30.87 32.40
N TRP A 394 -9.80 -32.04 31.92
CA TRP A 394 -9.93 -32.30 30.49
C TRP A 394 -11.06 -31.47 29.84
N SER A 395 -12.25 -31.47 30.45
CA SER A 395 -13.46 -30.87 29.86
C SER A 395 -13.46 -29.35 29.93
N ILE A 396 -13.24 -28.79 31.13
CA ILE A 396 -13.26 -27.33 31.35
C ILE A 396 -11.90 -26.76 30.94
N GLY A 397 -10.79 -27.38 31.36
CA GLY A 397 -9.45 -26.92 30.99
C GLY A 397 -9.19 -26.99 29.48
N GLY A 398 -9.62 -28.08 28.81
CA GLY A 398 -9.50 -28.19 27.35
C GLY A 398 -10.27 -27.09 26.60
N ARG A 399 -11.48 -26.75 27.05
CA ARG A 399 -12.27 -25.64 26.49
C ARG A 399 -11.63 -24.28 26.77
N ALA A 400 -11.18 -24.04 28.00
CA ALA A 400 -10.50 -22.80 28.36
C ALA A 400 -9.24 -22.58 27.51
N VAL A 401 -8.42 -23.63 27.32
CA VAL A 401 -7.26 -23.60 26.43
C VAL A 401 -7.67 -23.36 24.98
N THR A 402 -8.76 -23.97 24.51
CA THR A 402 -9.27 -23.75 23.15
C THR A 402 -9.73 -22.30 22.95
N ILE A 403 -10.48 -21.73 23.91
CA ILE A 403 -10.91 -20.33 23.87
C ILE A 403 -9.68 -19.41 23.84
N LEU A 404 -8.74 -19.61 24.77
CA LEU A 404 -7.51 -18.82 24.83
C LEU A 404 -6.72 -18.90 23.51
N LEU A 405 -6.57 -20.10 22.95
CA LEU A 405 -5.89 -20.30 21.68
C LEU A 405 -6.61 -19.57 20.54
N VAL A 406 -7.93 -19.73 20.41
CA VAL A 406 -8.73 -19.10 19.36
C VAL A 406 -8.68 -17.58 19.45
N PHE A 407 -8.77 -17.02 20.66
CA PHE A 407 -8.60 -15.57 20.89
C PHE A 407 -7.18 -15.10 20.55
N THR A 408 -6.16 -15.88 20.93
CA THR A 408 -4.77 -15.55 20.62
C THR A 408 -4.53 -15.54 19.11
N LEU A 409 -5.02 -16.55 18.39
CA LEU A 409 -4.93 -16.63 16.93
C LEU A 409 -5.73 -15.53 16.23
N SER A 410 -6.90 -15.17 16.75
CA SER A 410 -7.68 -14.03 16.23
C SER A 410 -6.90 -12.72 16.44
N ALA A 411 -6.30 -12.54 17.61
CA ALA A 411 -5.48 -11.37 17.91
C ALA A 411 -4.22 -11.30 17.04
N THR A 412 -3.54 -12.41 16.76
CA THR A 412 -2.37 -12.41 15.86
C THR A 412 -2.75 -12.02 14.44
N ILE A 413 -3.88 -12.49 13.91
CA ILE A 413 -4.36 -12.09 12.58
C ILE A 413 -4.75 -10.60 12.55
N LEU A 414 -5.51 -10.12 13.54
CA LEU A 414 -5.94 -8.72 13.59
C LEU A 414 -4.78 -7.73 13.71
N THR A 415 -3.73 -8.13 14.43
CA THR A 415 -2.52 -7.31 14.67
C THR A 415 -1.44 -7.52 13.60
N GLY A 416 -1.51 -8.59 12.80
CA GLY A 416 -0.45 -9.01 11.89
C GLY A 416 0.77 -9.61 12.59
N TRP A 417 0.66 -9.98 13.86
CA TRP A 417 1.78 -10.49 14.65
C TRP A 417 2.24 -11.86 14.14
N GLY A 418 3.53 -11.98 13.80
CA GLY A 418 4.10 -13.20 13.20
C GLY A 418 3.98 -13.27 11.67
N GLN A 419 3.26 -12.34 11.04
CA GLN A 419 3.21 -12.25 9.57
C GLN A 419 4.48 -11.64 9.00
N SER A 420 4.84 -12.10 7.81
CA SER A 420 5.92 -11.55 6.98
C SER A 420 5.40 -10.57 5.93
N PHE A 421 6.31 -9.76 5.39
CA PHE A 421 5.99 -8.84 4.30
C PHE A 421 5.40 -9.58 3.10
N GLY A 422 4.25 -9.12 2.59
CA GLY A 422 3.58 -9.68 1.42
C GLY A 422 2.58 -10.80 1.71
N GLU A 423 2.43 -11.23 2.97
CA GLU A 423 1.33 -12.09 3.38
C GLU A 423 -0.02 -11.36 3.36
N VAL A 424 -1.09 -12.13 3.27
CA VAL A 424 -2.47 -11.62 3.25
C VAL A 424 -2.79 -10.93 4.58
N THR A 425 -3.30 -9.70 4.51
CA THR A 425 -3.62 -8.90 5.70
C THR A 425 -5.13 -8.79 5.92
N PHE A 426 -5.53 -8.86 7.19
CA PHE A 426 -6.92 -8.59 7.57
C PHE A 426 -7.32 -7.16 7.20
N GLY A 427 -8.47 -7.03 6.56
CA GLY A 427 -9.04 -5.74 6.16
C GLY A 427 -10.11 -5.90 5.09
N PHE A 428 -10.83 -4.82 4.86
CA PHE A 428 -11.83 -4.74 3.80
C PHE A 428 -11.28 -3.94 2.62
N GLY A 429 -11.81 -4.20 1.43
CA GLY A 429 -11.40 -3.53 0.19
C GLY A 429 -10.14 -4.16 -0.38
N TYR A 430 -9.32 -3.34 -1.03
CA TYR A 430 -8.11 -3.77 -1.72
C TYR A 430 -7.03 -2.70 -1.61
N ASP A 431 -5.76 -3.06 -1.80
CA ASP A 431 -4.70 -2.07 -1.99
C ASP A 431 -4.58 -1.80 -3.51
N PRO A 432 -4.88 -0.58 -4.01
CA PRO A 432 -4.75 -0.29 -5.44
C PRO A 432 -3.35 -0.55 -5.99
N ASP A 433 -2.35 -0.46 -5.12
CA ASP A 433 -0.94 -0.64 -5.45
C ASP A 433 -0.56 -2.11 -5.73
N ASP A 434 -1.44 -3.05 -5.39
CA ASP A 434 -1.27 -4.47 -5.75
C ASP A 434 -1.65 -4.76 -7.21
N PHE A 435 -2.23 -3.80 -7.93
CA PHE A 435 -2.74 -3.96 -9.29
C PHE A 435 -2.15 -2.93 -10.26
N ALA A 436 -2.17 -3.23 -11.56
CA ALA A 436 -1.71 -2.33 -12.62
C ALA A 436 -2.80 -1.31 -13.04
N PHE A 437 -3.55 -0.76 -12.06
CA PHE A 437 -4.70 0.11 -12.35
C PHE A 437 -4.30 1.46 -12.93
N GLU A 438 -3.23 2.08 -12.44
CA GLU A 438 -2.77 3.36 -12.96
C GLU A 438 -2.28 3.25 -14.41
N ALA A 439 -1.47 2.24 -14.69
CA ALA A 439 -1.05 1.90 -16.05
C ALA A 439 -2.24 1.65 -16.99
N ALA A 440 -3.29 0.96 -16.51
CA ALA A 440 -4.49 0.71 -17.29
C ALA A 440 -5.30 2.00 -17.52
N ASP A 441 -5.48 2.84 -16.51
CA ASP A 441 -6.13 4.15 -16.63
C ASP A 441 -5.41 5.07 -17.62
N TYR A 442 -4.07 5.07 -17.58
CA TYR A 442 -3.26 5.79 -18.55
C TYR A 442 -3.49 5.28 -19.98
N LEU A 443 -3.50 3.97 -20.18
CA LEU A 443 -3.72 3.37 -21.51
C LEU A 443 -5.13 3.58 -22.06
N LYS A 444 -6.13 3.79 -21.20
CA LYS A 444 -7.50 4.12 -21.62
C LYS A 444 -7.56 5.39 -22.46
N SER A 445 -6.76 6.41 -22.09
CA SER A 445 -6.76 7.72 -22.77
C SER A 445 -5.60 7.91 -23.75
N ALA A 446 -4.56 7.08 -23.68
CA ALA A 446 -3.41 7.18 -24.57
C ALA A 446 -3.81 6.96 -26.06
N PRO A 447 -3.43 7.84 -27.01
CA PRO A 447 -3.78 7.73 -28.43
C PRO A 447 -2.89 6.73 -29.20
N ILE A 448 -2.62 5.55 -28.62
CA ILE A 448 -1.86 4.48 -29.27
C ILE A 448 -2.81 3.64 -30.14
N ARG A 449 -2.57 3.59 -31.46
CA ARG A 449 -3.40 2.84 -32.42
C ARG A 449 -3.08 1.35 -32.42
N GLY A 450 -1.82 0.99 -32.24
CA GLY A 450 -1.38 -0.39 -32.12
C GLY A 450 -1.84 -1.05 -30.83
N ARG A 451 -1.70 -2.38 -30.78
CA ARG A 451 -2.02 -3.17 -29.58
C ARG A 451 -0.91 -3.04 -28.54
N VAL A 452 -1.29 -3.25 -27.28
CA VAL A 452 -0.36 -3.28 -26.16
C VAL A 452 -0.21 -4.74 -25.70
N LEU A 453 1.03 -5.18 -25.50
CA LEU A 453 1.33 -6.48 -24.90
C LEU A 453 1.40 -6.33 -23.38
N ASN A 454 0.42 -6.86 -22.67
CA ASN A 454 0.57 -7.13 -21.25
C ASN A 454 1.35 -8.44 -21.07
N THR A 455 2.44 -8.37 -20.31
CA THR A 455 3.34 -9.50 -20.09
C THR A 455 2.91 -10.38 -18.94
N THR A 456 1.94 -10.00 -18.09
CA THR A 456 1.41 -10.84 -17.00
C THR A 456 -0.13 -10.90 -17.02
N MET A 457 -0.71 -11.94 -16.39
CA MET A 457 -2.18 -12.06 -16.27
C MET A 457 -2.77 -10.92 -15.44
N LEU A 458 -2.09 -10.52 -14.36
CA LEU A 458 -2.50 -9.40 -13.50
C LEU A 458 -2.64 -8.09 -14.28
N GLN A 459 -1.68 -7.77 -15.15
CA GLN A 459 -1.80 -6.60 -16.04
C GLN A 459 -3.01 -6.72 -16.97
N GLY A 460 -3.29 -7.92 -17.48
CA GLY A 460 -4.46 -8.20 -18.31
C GLY A 460 -5.77 -7.96 -17.55
N ASP A 461 -5.86 -8.48 -16.33
CA ASP A 461 -7.02 -8.30 -15.47
C ASP A 461 -7.28 -6.81 -15.16
N SER A 462 -6.22 -6.04 -14.89
CA SER A 462 -6.31 -4.59 -14.69
C SER A 462 -6.78 -3.84 -15.93
N LEU A 463 -6.30 -4.23 -17.13
CA LEU A 463 -6.76 -3.66 -18.40
C LEU A 463 -8.25 -3.92 -18.64
N ILE A 464 -8.73 -5.13 -18.33
CA ILE A 464 -10.16 -5.47 -18.46
C ILE A 464 -11.01 -4.59 -17.53
N TRP A 465 -10.55 -4.34 -16.31
CA TRP A 465 -11.31 -3.57 -15.33
C TRP A 465 -11.35 -2.07 -15.62
N ARG A 466 -10.22 -1.49 -16.00
CA ARG A 466 -10.04 -0.03 -16.05
C ARG A 466 -10.07 0.54 -17.47
N ALA A 467 -9.59 -0.22 -18.45
CA ALA A 467 -9.33 0.25 -19.81
C ALA A 467 -10.23 -0.39 -20.89
N TRP A 468 -11.17 -1.26 -20.52
CA TRP A 468 -12.17 -1.79 -21.44
C TRP A 468 -13.29 -0.75 -21.68
N PRO A 469 -13.77 -0.55 -22.93
CA PRO A 469 -13.46 -1.28 -24.16
C PRO A 469 -12.29 -0.77 -25.00
N GLU A 470 -11.63 0.32 -24.59
CA GLU A 470 -10.59 0.99 -25.37
C GLU A 470 -9.33 0.11 -25.57
N ARG A 471 -9.04 -0.78 -24.62
CA ARG A 471 -7.87 -1.65 -24.63
C ARG A 471 -8.26 -3.12 -24.43
N LYS A 472 -7.80 -3.94 -25.36
CA LYS A 472 -7.87 -5.41 -25.31
C LYS A 472 -6.58 -6.01 -24.75
N THR A 473 -6.68 -7.20 -24.18
CA THR A 473 -5.56 -7.92 -23.56
C THR A 473 -4.92 -8.96 -24.49
N PHE A 474 -3.64 -9.24 -24.26
CA PHE A 474 -2.95 -10.39 -24.85
C PHE A 474 -3.29 -11.69 -24.11
N ILE A 475 -3.23 -11.65 -22.78
CA ILE A 475 -3.62 -12.72 -21.85
C ILE A 475 -4.27 -12.12 -20.61
N ASP A 476 -5.02 -12.93 -19.85
CA ASP A 476 -5.59 -12.57 -18.55
C ASP A 476 -5.82 -13.84 -17.70
N SER A 477 -6.40 -13.68 -16.50
CA SER A 477 -6.60 -14.77 -15.54
C SER A 477 -7.64 -15.83 -15.96
N ARG A 478 -8.38 -15.65 -17.07
CA ARG A 478 -9.36 -16.64 -17.56
C ARG A 478 -8.64 -17.79 -18.27
N GLN A 479 -7.92 -18.60 -17.50
CA GLN A 479 -6.95 -19.61 -17.97
C GLN A 479 -7.52 -20.58 -19.01
N HIS A 480 -8.82 -20.95 -18.92
CA HIS A 480 -9.46 -21.88 -19.86
C HIS A 480 -9.76 -21.27 -21.25
N LEU A 481 -9.60 -19.96 -21.40
CA LEU A 481 -9.80 -19.28 -22.67
C LEU A 481 -8.58 -19.43 -23.60
N PHE A 482 -7.36 -19.39 -23.04
CA PHE A 482 -6.13 -19.28 -23.81
C PHE A 482 -5.53 -20.66 -24.15
N PRO A 483 -5.33 -20.99 -25.44
CA PRO A 483 -4.65 -22.22 -25.83
C PRO A 483 -3.20 -22.29 -25.33
N PRO A 484 -2.66 -23.50 -25.08
CA PRO A 484 -1.25 -23.68 -24.72
C PRO A 484 -0.28 -23.03 -25.71
N GLU A 485 -0.65 -22.96 -26.99
CA GLU A 485 0.13 -22.31 -28.04
C GLU A 485 0.29 -20.80 -27.82
N VAL A 486 -0.75 -20.11 -27.33
CA VAL A 486 -0.67 -18.67 -27.02
C VAL A 486 0.24 -18.43 -25.82
N LEU A 487 0.15 -19.30 -24.80
CA LEU A 487 1.00 -19.24 -23.62
C LEU A 487 2.48 -19.50 -23.96
N ARG A 488 2.75 -20.48 -24.83
CA ARG A 488 4.10 -20.76 -25.35
C ARG A 488 4.66 -19.57 -26.11
N ARG A 489 3.87 -18.97 -27.02
CA ARG A 489 4.27 -17.76 -27.76
C ARG A 489 4.55 -16.57 -26.85
N LEU A 490 3.75 -16.38 -25.79
CA LEU A 490 4.02 -15.35 -24.79
C LEU A 490 5.37 -15.61 -24.10
N GLN A 491 5.62 -16.85 -23.70
CA GLN A 491 6.88 -17.20 -23.05
C GLN A 491 8.08 -16.98 -23.97
N GLU A 492 7.98 -17.36 -25.25
CA GLU A 492 8.99 -17.07 -26.27
C GLU A 492 9.21 -15.57 -26.46
N THR A 493 8.12 -14.79 -26.46
CA THR A 493 8.18 -13.33 -26.53
C THR A 493 8.88 -12.74 -25.31
N ARG A 494 8.56 -13.20 -24.09
CA ARG A 494 9.21 -12.75 -22.86
C ARG A 494 10.72 -13.03 -22.85
N ILE A 495 11.12 -14.22 -23.31
CA ILE A 495 12.54 -14.59 -23.44
C ILE A 495 13.22 -13.70 -24.48
N ALA A 496 12.60 -13.52 -25.66
CA ALA A 496 13.17 -12.69 -26.72
C ALA A 496 13.28 -11.21 -26.31
N LEU A 497 12.34 -10.68 -25.50
CA LEU A 497 12.41 -9.33 -24.92
C LEU A 497 13.52 -9.23 -23.86
N LYS A 498 13.67 -10.24 -23.01
CA LYS A 498 14.73 -10.29 -21.98
C LYS A 498 16.13 -10.19 -22.60
N ASP A 499 16.33 -10.88 -23.72
CA ASP A 499 17.61 -10.92 -24.44
C ASP A 499 17.73 -9.81 -25.52
N ASP A 500 16.70 -8.96 -25.67
CA ASP A 500 16.51 -7.98 -26.77
C ASP A 500 16.87 -8.53 -28.16
N ALA A 501 16.47 -9.76 -28.42
CA ALA A 501 16.73 -10.44 -29.68
C ALA A 501 15.77 -9.92 -30.78
N VAL A 502 16.13 -8.81 -31.44
CA VAL A 502 15.30 -8.13 -32.46
C VAL A 502 14.76 -9.10 -33.53
N GLY A 503 15.61 -10.00 -34.04
CA GLY A 503 15.20 -11.00 -35.03
C GLY A 503 14.16 -12.01 -34.53
N ARG A 504 13.97 -12.15 -33.22
CA ARG A 504 12.98 -13.05 -32.60
C ARG A 504 11.74 -12.33 -32.11
N TRP A 505 11.88 -11.24 -31.36
CA TRP A 505 10.71 -10.55 -30.81
C TRP A 505 9.93 -9.78 -31.88
N LYS A 506 10.60 -9.19 -32.88
CA LYS A 506 9.92 -8.33 -33.87
C LYS A 506 8.85 -9.07 -34.68
N PRO A 507 9.12 -10.25 -35.27
CA PRO A 507 8.08 -11.02 -35.97
C PRO A 507 6.91 -11.41 -35.06
N LEU A 508 7.19 -11.73 -33.79
CA LEU A 508 6.16 -12.09 -32.81
C LEU A 508 5.23 -10.91 -32.52
N LEU A 509 5.78 -9.71 -32.34
CA LEU A 509 4.99 -8.51 -32.07
C LEU A 509 4.21 -8.02 -33.30
N GLU A 510 4.79 -8.12 -34.50
CA GLU A 510 4.14 -7.74 -35.76
C GLU A 510 2.92 -8.62 -36.06
N THR A 511 3.00 -9.93 -35.78
CA THR A 511 1.89 -10.86 -35.95
C THR A 511 0.61 -10.39 -35.24
N TYR A 512 0.75 -9.76 -34.07
CA TYR A 512 -0.37 -9.26 -33.28
C TYR A 512 -0.58 -7.75 -33.38
N GLN A 513 0.15 -7.05 -34.26
CA GLN A 513 0.13 -5.59 -34.41
C GLN A 513 0.45 -4.85 -33.10
N ILE A 514 1.38 -5.39 -32.31
CA ILE A 514 1.80 -4.82 -31.04
C ILE A 514 2.78 -3.66 -31.29
N SER A 515 2.48 -2.50 -30.72
CA SER A 515 3.30 -1.29 -30.81
C SER A 515 3.97 -0.92 -29.48
N ALA A 516 3.43 -1.37 -28.34
CA ALA A 516 4.00 -1.15 -27.01
C ALA A 516 3.92 -2.40 -26.12
N VAL A 517 4.83 -2.52 -25.17
CA VAL A 517 4.88 -3.61 -24.19
C VAL A 517 4.81 -3.06 -22.76
N MET A 518 4.10 -3.76 -21.87
CA MET A 518 4.01 -3.46 -20.44
C MET A 518 4.93 -4.39 -19.66
N ILE A 519 5.93 -3.85 -18.97
CA ILE A 519 6.89 -4.61 -18.16
C ILE A 519 6.66 -4.30 -16.69
N GLN A 520 6.44 -5.34 -15.88
CA GLN A 520 6.43 -5.22 -14.42
C GLN A 520 7.86 -5.37 -13.90
N GLU A 521 8.42 -4.32 -13.32
CA GLU A 521 9.84 -4.26 -12.96
C GLU A 521 10.20 -5.31 -11.90
N ALA A 522 9.37 -5.47 -10.86
CA ALA A 522 9.62 -6.42 -9.77
C ALA A 522 9.74 -7.88 -10.26
N GLY A 523 8.97 -8.26 -11.28
CA GLY A 523 8.98 -9.62 -11.84
C GLY A 523 9.96 -9.81 -13.00
N ALA A 524 10.38 -8.72 -13.66
CA ALA A 524 11.15 -8.77 -14.90
C ALA A 524 12.26 -7.71 -14.95
N SER A 525 12.98 -7.51 -13.85
CA SER A 525 14.03 -6.47 -13.71
C SER A 525 15.12 -6.57 -14.77
N ASN A 526 15.50 -7.79 -15.19
CA ASN A 526 16.44 -8.00 -16.30
C ASN A 526 15.90 -7.48 -17.64
N THR A 527 14.64 -7.77 -17.95
CA THR A 527 13.98 -7.29 -19.16
C THR A 527 13.88 -5.77 -19.13
N TYR A 528 13.43 -5.18 -18.01
CA TYR A 528 13.41 -3.72 -17.84
C TYR A 528 14.79 -3.09 -18.11
N ARG A 529 15.86 -3.63 -17.50
CA ARG A 529 17.23 -3.14 -17.70
C ARG A 529 17.69 -3.23 -19.16
N MET A 530 17.36 -4.33 -19.83
CA MET A 530 17.72 -4.55 -21.23
C MET A 530 16.99 -3.57 -22.16
N LEU A 531 15.66 -3.49 -22.05
CA LEU A 531 14.84 -2.62 -22.90
C LEU A 531 15.15 -1.13 -22.68
N SER A 532 15.48 -0.72 -21.45
CA SER A 532 15.86 0.66 -21.13
C SER A 532 17.17 1.11 -21.78
N ARG A 533 18.04 0.17 -22.17
CA ARG A 533 19.33 0.45 -22.83
C ARG A 533 19.28 0.20 -24.34
N SER A 534 18.22 -0.43 -24.82
CA SER A 534 18.10 -0.80 -26.22
C SER A 534 17.70 0.41 -27.09
N PRO A 535 18.35 0.62 -28.24
CA PRO A 535 17.91 1.62 -29.22
C PRO A 535 16.60 1.23 -29.93
N SER A 536 16.16 -0.03 -29.81
CA SER A 536 14.93 -0.53 -30.43
C SER A 536 13.67 -0.14 -29.66
N TRP A 537 13.82 0.43 -28.46
CA TRP A 537 12.73 0.70 -27.53
C TRP A 537 12.77 2.14 -27.01
N ILE A 538 11.60 2.70 -26.79
CA ILE A 538 11.42 4.06 -26.27
C ILE A 538 10.59 3.95 -24.98
N PRO A 539 11.19 4.12 -23.78
CA PRO A 539 10.42 4.19 -22.55
C PRO A 539 9.59 5.48 -22.55
N PHE A 540 8.28 5.37 -22.35
CA PHE A 540 7.37 6.53 -22.43
C PHE A 540 6.38 6.65 -21.26
N TYR A 541 6.32 5.65 -20.38
CA TYR A 541 5.48 5.68 -19.19
C TYR A 541 6.13 4.88 -18.07
N ASP A 542 5.98 5.39 -16.84
CA ASP A 542 6.51 4.80 -15.63
C ASP A 542 5.67 5.24 -14.41
N ASP A 543 5.03 4.28 -13.73
CA ASP A 543 4.34 4.48 -12.45
C ASP A 543 5.09 3.87 -11.25
N GLY A 544 6.28 3.33 -11.49
CA GLY A 544 7.10 2.67 -10.49
C GLY A 544 7.02 1.15 -10.48
N ASP A 545 5.85 0.55 -10.73
CA ASP A 545 5.68 -0.91 -10.83
C ASP A 545 5.66 -1.38 -12.30
N ILE A 546 4.95 -0.64 -13.15
CA ILE A 546 4.82 -0.86 -14.59
C ILE A 546 5.58 0.20 -15.37
N VAL A 547 6.42 -0.27 -16.29
CA VAL A 547 7.10 0.58 -17.27
C VAL A 547 6.66 0.15 -18.67
N MET A 548 6.28 1.12 -19.50
CA MET A 548 5.88 0.86 -20.88
C MET A 548 6.96 1.28 -21.86
N PHE A 549 7.23 0.39 -22.81
CA PHE A 549 8.19 0.61 -23.89
C PHE A 549 7.47 0.56 -25.22
N GLY A 550 7.60 1.64 -25.99
CA GLY A 550 7.12 1.74 -27.37
C GLY A 550 8.21 1.27 -28.32
N ARG A 551 7.83 0.59 -29.40
CA ARG A 551 8.78 0.18 -30.44
C ARG A 551 9.33 1.39 -31.18
N ALA A 552 10.65 1.46 -31.39
CA ALA A 552 11.29 2.52 -32.18
C ALA A 552 10.95 2.43 -33.68
N ASP A 553 10.45 1.29 -34.15
CA ASP A 553 9.98 1.03 -35.51
C ASP A 553 8.45 0.93 -35.63
N ALA A 554 7.71 1.44 -34.63
CA ALA A 554 6.25 1.49 -34.66
C ALA A 554 5.72 2.36 -35.82
N PRO A 555 4.44 2.18 -36.23
CA PRO A 555 3.80 3.06 -37.20
C PRO A 555 3.91 4.54 -36.81
N ALA A 556 3.99 5.43 -37.81
CA ALA A 556 4.36 6.83 -37.61
C ALA A 556 3.54 7.58 -36.53
N ALA A 557 2.24 7.30 -36.43
CA ALA A 557 1.37 7.90 -35.41
C ALA A 557 1.80 7.50 -33.98
N ASP A 558 2.04 6.21 -33.75
CA ASP A 558 2.44 5.68 -32.44
C ASP A 558 3.88 6.05 -32.11
N LEU A 559 4.79 6.01 -33.10
CA LEU A 559 6.17 6.43 -32.94
C LEU A 559 6.29 7.91 -32.54
N ALA A 560 5.48 8.78 -33.16
CA ALA A 560 5.41 10.19 -32.78
C ALA A 560 4.96 10.34 -31.32
N TYR A 561 3.93 9.58 -30.90
CA TYR A 561 3.48 9.57 -29.52
C TYR A 561 4.55 9.09 -28.53
N PHE A 562 5.25 7.99 -28.83
CA PHE A 562 6.31 7.46 -27.96
C PHE A 562 7.49 8.43 -27.82
N LYS A 563 7.93 9.05 -28.93
CA LYS A 563 8.97 10.10 -28.88
C LYS A 563 8.50 11.32 -28.09
N ALA A 564 7.26 11.76 -28.32
CA ALA A 564 6.64 12.88 -27.62
C ALA A 564 6.37 12.59 -26.13
N ASN A 565 6.43 11.32 -25.70
CA ASN A 565 6.22 10.91 -24.31
C ASN A 565 7.46 10.27 -23.67
N ARG A 566 8.60 10.27 -24.36
CA ARG A 566 9.84 9.65 -23.89
C ARG A 566 10.21 10.14 -22.49
N LEU A 567 10.71 9.23 -21.65
CA LEU A 567 11.13 9.49 -20.28
C LEU A 567 12.48 10.24 -20.21
N GLU A 568 12.54 11.40 -20.86
CA GLU A 568 13.71 12.30 -20.82
C GLU A 568 13.58 13.28 -19.65
N PRO A 569 14.55 13.34 -18.71
CA PRO A 569 14.42 14.13 -17.49
C PRO A 569 14.13 15.61 -17.72
N GLU A 570 14.90 16.28 -18.59
CA GLU A 570 14.78 17.73 -18.80
C GLU A 570 13.43 18.13 -19.42
N GLU A 571 12.97 17.35 -20.40
CA GLU A 571 11.67 17.55 -21.03
C GLU A 571 10.52 17.39 -20.02
N LEU A 572 10.56 16.33 -19.22
CA LEU A 572 9.53 16.07 -18.21
C LEU A 572 9.56 17.09 -17.06
N ALA A 573 10.74 17.53 -16.63
CA ALA A 573 10.88 18.48 -15.54
C ALA A 573 10.47 19.90 -15.94
N TYR A 574 10.88 20.37 -17.13
CA TYR A 574 10.82 21.79 -17.50
C TYR A 574 9.84 22.11 -18.62
N ARG A 575 9.42 21.14 -19.44
CA ARG A 575 8.55 21.39 -20.61
C ARG A 575 7.14 20.82 -20.44
N ARG A 576 6.97 19.76 -19.67
CA ARG A 576 5.65 19.14 -19.45
C ARG A 576 5.02 19.56 -18.13
N SER A 577 3.74 19.91 -18.21
CA SER A 577 2.90 20.14 -17.05
C SER A 577 2.26 18.82 -16.62
N LYS A 578 2.65 18.32 -15.44
CA LYS A 578 2.04 17.18 -14.77
C LYS A 578 1.99 17.52 -13.27
N PRO A 579 0.90 18.17 -12.80
CA PRO A 579 0.78 18.58 -11.41
C PRO A 579 0.89 17.38 -10.47
N ALA A 580 1.65 17.55 -9.38
CA ALA A 580 1.69 16.55 -8.32
C ALA A 580 0.36 16.58 -7.54
N PRO A 581 -0.27 15.42 -7.26
CA PRO A 581 -1.50 15.39 -6.49
C PRO A 581 -1.26 15.89 -5.05
N PRO A 582 -2.24 16.58 -4.44
CA PRO A 582 -2.10 17.09 -3.07
C PRO A 582 -2.17 15.95 -2.05
N THR A 583 -1.45 16.12 -0.93
CA THR A 583 -1.58 15.23 0.23
C THR A 583 -2.85 15.56 1.02
N GLU A 584 -3.71 14.55 1.29
CA GLU A 584 -4.96 14.76 2.04
C GLU A 584 -4.74 15.26 3.47
N ARG A 585 -3.68 14.78 4.13
CA ARG A 585 -3.37 15.10 5.54
C ARG A 585 -1.88 15.00 5.84
N PRO A 586 -1.40 15.65 6.92
CA PRO A 586 -0.07 15.35 7.45
C PRO A 586 0.05 13.87 7.87
N PRO A 587 1.29 13.33 7.91
CA PRO A 587 1.53 11.97 8.37
C PRO A 587 1.16 11.81 9.84
N SER A 588 0.68 10.62 10.21
CA SER A 588 0.45 10.28 11.61
C SER A 588 1.72 9.68 12.22
N PRO A 589 2.24 10.23 13.33
CA PRO A 589 3.44 9.68 13.98
C PRO A 589 3.18 8.25 14.48
N THR A 590 4.24 7.44 14.55
CA THR A 590 4.15 6.10 15.14
C THR A 590 3.85 6.20 16.61
N THR A 591 2.99 5.31 17.10
CA THR A 591 2.60 5.23 18.50
C THR A 591 3.03 3.90 19.10
N TRP A 592 2.85 3.74 20.41
CA TRP A 592 3.05 2.44 21.08
C TRP A 592 2.16 1.33 20.46
N MET A 593 1.02 1.69 19.86
CA MET A 593 0.14 0.74 19.19
C MET A 593 0.82 0.09 17.97
N ASP A 594 1.73 0.78 17.28
CA ASP A 594 2.47 0.21 16.12
C ASP A 594 3.46 -0.89 16.53
N GLN A 595 3.79 -1.00 17.82
CA GLN A 595 4.53 -2.15 18.35
C GLN A 595 3.69 -3.43 18.33
N ILE A 596 2.36 -3.28 18.50
CA ILE A 596 1.38 -4.37 18.52
C ILE A 596 0.83 -4.59 17.11
N PHE A 597 0.22 -3.56 16.51
CA PHE A 597 -0.39 -3.58 15.19
C PHE A 597 0.67 -3.33 14.11
N ARG A 598 1.05 -4.40 13.41
CA ARG A 598 2.15 -4.39 12.43
C ARG A 598 1.76 -3.86 11.06
N ARG A 599 0.55 -3.30 10.89
CA ARG A 599 0.02 -2.89 9.57
C ARG A 599 0.96 -1.94 8.83
N ARG A 600 1.50 -0.93 9.53
CA ARG A 600 2.44 0.03 8.94
C ARG A 600 3.76 -0.62 8.52
N ALA A 601 4.27 -1.56 9.32
CA ALA A 601 5.51 -2.28 9.02
C ALA A 601 5.35 -3.31 7.89
N LEU A 602 4.16 -3.88 7.73
CA LEU A 602 3.83 -4.88 6.71
C LEU A 602 3.33 -4.27 5.40
N ALA A 603 3.08 -2.96 5.39
CA ALA A 603 2.58 -2.24 4.22
C ALA A 603 3.57 -2.32 3.06
N ARG A 604 3.09 -2.71 1.87
CA ARG A 604 3.91 -2.72 0.66
C ARG A 604 4.34 -1.30 0.28
N PRO A 605 5.56 -1.09 -0.24
CA PRO A 605 5.99 0.23 -0.71
C PRO A 605 5.07 0.71 -1.81
N GLN A 606 4.70 1.98 -1.77
CA GLN A 606 3.93 2.59 -2.84
C GLN A 606 4.78 2.57 -4.14
N PRO A 607 4.25 2.11 -5.29
CA PRO A 607 4.95 2.03 -6.58
C PRO A 607 5.77 3.27 -6.94
N HIS A 608 5.22 4.48 -6.79
CA HIS A 608 5.92 5.72 -7.13
C HIS A 608 7.21 5.94 -6.32
N THR A 609 7.38 5.29 -5.16
CA THR A 609 8.67 5.30 -4.45
C THR A 609 9.78 4.62 -5.25
N ARG A 610 9.45 3.61 -6.06
CA ARG A 610 10.40 2.96 -6.99
C ARG A 610 10.71 3.87 -8.18
N ALA A 611 9.71 4.57 -8.73
CA ALA A 611 9.93 5.56 -9.78
C ALA A 611 10.84 6.70 -9.29
N ALA A 612 10.55 7.27 -8.12
CA ALA A 612 11.37 8.30 -7.48
C ALA A 612 12.82 7.82 -7.25
N ARG A 613 13.00 6.58 -6.77
CA ARG A 613 14.32 5.98 -6.64
C ARG A 613 15.05 5.87 -7.98
N ARG A 614 14.38 5.40 -9.03
CA ARG A 614 14.96 5.28 -10.38
C ARG A 614 15.37 6.64 -10.95
N TRP A 615 14.58 7.68 -10.71
CA TRP A 615 14.97 9.05 -11.04
C TRP A 615 16.24 9.48 -10.30
N LEU A 616 16.47 9.06 -9.06
CA LEU A 616 17.69 9.39 -8.31
C LEU A 616 18.91 8.54 -8.69
N GLU A 617 18.74 7.23 -8.92
CA GLU A 617 19.84 6.29 -9.21
C GLU A 617 20.28 6.34 -10.68
N GLY A 618 19.32 6.42 -11.60
CA GLY A 618 19.56 6.58 -13.03
C GLY A 618 19.32 5.28 -13.81
N PRO A 619 19.61 5.28 -15.11
CA PRO A 619 19.38 4.11 -15.96
C PRO A 619 20.29 2.92 -15.62
N ASN A 620 21.35 3.14 -14.83
CA ASN A 620 22.23 2.07 -14.34
C ASN A 620 22.30 2.05 -12.80
N PRO A 621 21.56 1.15 -12.13
CA PRO A 621 21.61 1.06 -10.66
C PRO A 621 22.96 0.53 -10.13
N ASP A 622 23.75 -0.17 -10.95
CA ASP A 622 25.06 -0.70 -10.56
C ASP A 622 26.16 0.38 -10.58
N ALA A 623 25.90 1.52 -11.24
CA ALA A 623 26.80 2.67 -11.27
C ALA A 623 25.96 3.96 -11.21
N PRO A 624 25.37 4.28 -10.04
CA PRO A 624 24.47 5.41 -9.91
C PRO A 624 25.21 6.71 -10.19
N LEU A 625 24.73 7.47 -11.17
CA LEU A 625 25.21 8.81 -11.48
C LEU A 625 24.61 9.79 -10.49
N TRP A 626 25.39 10.81 -10.08
CA TRP A 626 24.83 11.93 -9.32
C TRP A 626 23.64 12.52 -10.12
N PRO A 627 22.44 12.61 -9.54
CA PRO A 627 21.26 13.05 -10.28
C PRO A 627 21.32 14.56 -10.49
N ASP A 628 21.04 15.01 -11.72
CA ASP A 628 20.87 16.42 -12.05
C ASP A 628 19.60 17.03 -11.42
N PRO A 629 19.41 18.38 -11.49
CA PRO A 629 18.24 19.02 -10.90
C PRO A 629 16.91 18.53 -11.49
N ALA A 630 16.86 18.17 -12.78
CA ALA A 630 15.63 17.69 -13.42
C ALA A 630 15.19 16.35 -12.81
N ARG A 631 16.15 15.43 -12.64
CA ARG A 631 15.96 14.13 -11.99
C ARG A 631 15.57 14.28 -10.52
N CYS A 632 16.17 15.23 -9.79
CA CYS A 632 15.74 15.54 -8.43
C CYS A 632 14.30 16.05 -8.37
N LEU A 633 13.90 16.96 -9.26
CA LEU A 633 12.52 17.47 -9.34
C LEU A 633 11.51 16.37 -9.68
N LEU A 634 11.83 15.47 -10.61
CA LEU A 634 10.98 14.33 -10.93
C LEU A 634 10.88 13.36 -9.75
N ALA A 635 11.98 13.08 -9.05
CA ALA A 635 11.95 12.28 -7.84
C ALA A 635 11.07 12.91 -6.73
N ILE A 636 11.10 14.24 -6.58
CA ILE A 636 10.21 14.96 -5.65
C ILE A 636 8.75 14.76 -6.06
N ARG A 637 8.40 14.96 -7.33
CA ARG A 637 7.03 14.79 -7.83
C ARG A 637 6.52 13.36 -7.64
N GLU A 638 7.32 12.36 -7.97
CA GLU A 638 6.96 10.95 -7.78
C GLU A 638 6.84 10.58 -6.29
N ALA A 639 7.74 11.07 -5.43
CA ALA A 639 7.62 10.85 -3.99
C ALA A 639 6.40 11.57 -3.39
N ARG A 640 6.02 12.74 -3.89
CA ARG A 640 4.77 13.42 -3.50
C ARG A 640 3.53 12.67 -4.02
N ALA A 641 3.58 12.08 -5.22
CA ALA A 641 2.52 11.22 -5.72
C ALA A 641 2.31 9.97 -4.84
N ALA A 642 3.40 9.37 -4.35
CA ALA A 642 3.33 8.30 -3.35
C ALA A 642 2.63 8.76 -2.06
N LEU A 643 3.00 9.94 -1.55
CA LEU A 643 2.45 10.50 -0.31
C LEU A 643 0.97 10.93 -0.44
N ALA A 644 0.55 11.40 -1.61
CA ALA A 644 -0.85 11.73 -1.85
C ALA A 644 -1.76 10.51 -1.71
N ARG A 645 -1.29 9.33 -2.13
CA ARG A 645 -2.00 8.05 -1.95
C ARG A 645 -1.81 7.46 -0.57
N ARG A 646 -0.62 7.62 0.00
CA ARG A 646 -0.23 7.05 1.30
C ARG A 646 0.56 8.06 2.13
N PRO A 647 -0.13 8.93 2.89
CA PRO A 647 0.53 10.00 3.64
C PRO A 647 1.55 9.53 4.68
N ASP A 648 1.44 8.28 5.15
CA ASP A 648 2.32 7.68 6.16
C ASP A 648 3.49 6.86 5.56
N ASP A 649 3.75 6.93 4.24
CA ASP A 649 4.85 6.17 3.61
C ASP A 649 6.23 6.75 3.97
N THR A 650 6.90 6.07 4.91
CA THR A 650 8.27 6.40 5.32
C THR A 650 9.27 6.42 4.17
N ARG A 651 9.16 5.52 3.18
CA ARG A 651 10.13 5.42 2.09
C ARG A 651 10.05 6.63 1.18
N ALA A 652 8.84 7.15 0.96
CA ALA A 652 8.63 8.38 0.20
C ALA A 652 9.31 9.58 0.87
N TYR A 653 9.16 9.75 2.19
CA TYR A 653 9.85 10.82 2.93
C TYR A 653 11.37 10.70 2.91
N ARG A 654 11.91 9.47 2.99
CA ARG A 654 13.36 9.24 2.84
C ARG A 654 13.85 9.67 1.46
N LEU A 655 13.12 9.31 0.40
CA LEU A 655 13.45 9.69 -0.97
C LEU A 655 13.34 11.21 -1.19
N LEU A 656 12.33 11.87 -0.60
CA LEU A 656 12.23 13.32 -0.58
C LEU A 656 13.46 13.96 0.07
N SER A 657 13.88 13.47 1.24
CA SER A 657 15.09 13.98 1.90
C SER A 657 16.34 13.84 1.01
N VAL A 658 16.50 12.68 0.34
CA VAL A 658 17.61 12.46 -0.61
C VAL A 658 17.54 13.43 -1.79
N ALA A 659 16.35 13.61 -2.39
CA ALA A 659 16.17 14.51 -3.51
C ALA A 659 16.45 15.98 -3.12
N TYR A 660 15.92 16.46 -2.00
CA TYR A 660 16.20 17.81 -1.50
C TYR A 660 17.66 18.01 -1.11
N ARG A 661 18.31 17.00 -0.52
CA ARG A 661 19.74 17.06 -0.20
C ARG A 661 20.58 17.23 -1.47
N ASN A 662 20.29 16.46 -2.51
CA ASN A 662 21.02 16.54 -3.78
C ASN A 662 20.76 17.89 -4.46
N LEU A 663 19.48 18.31 -4.55
CA LEU A 663 19.09 19.59 -5.14
C LEU A 663 19.71 20.79 -4.40
N MET A 664 19.75 20.74 -3.06
CA MET A 664 20.39 21.75 -2.21
C MET A 664 21.90 21.84 -2.46
N ALA A 665 22.58 20.71 -2.72
CA ALA A 665 24.00 20.70 -3.07
C ALA A 665 24.25 21.30 -4.47
N GLU A 666 23.39 20.99 -5.43
CA GLU A 666 23.47 21.53 -6.79
C GLU A 666 23.20 23.03 -6.85
N GLU A 667 22.16 23.50 -6.16
CA GLU A 667 21.83 24.93 -6.09
C GLU A 667 22.92 25.73 -5.35
N ALA A 668 23.53 25.14 -4.31
CA ALA A 668 24.68 25.75 -3.65
C ALA A 668 25.91 25.80 -4.57
N ALA A 669 26.10 24.81 -5.43
CA ALA A 669 27.16 24.81 -6.43
C ALA A 669 26.93 25.91 -7.50
N LEU A 670 25.68 26.10 -7.94
CA LEU A 670 25.30 27.21 -8.83
C LEU A 670 25.59 28.58 -8.19
N GLN A 671 25.25 28.76 -6.90
CA GLN A 671 25.60 29.97 -6.16
C GLN A 671 27.12 30.21 -6.06
N ALA A 672 27.90 29.13 -5.99
CA ALA A 672 29.35 29.18 -6.01
C ALA A 672 29.95 29.39 -7.42
N GLY A 673 29.13 29.51 -8.47
CA GLY A 673 29.56 29.72 -9.86
C GLY A 673 30.02 28.44 -10.58
N LEU A 674 29.75 27.26 -10.02
CA LEU A 674 30.08 25.98 -10.66
C LEU A 674 29.02 25.62 -11.70
N LYS A 675 29.46 25.18 -12.88
CA LYS A 675 28.56 24.60 -13.89
C LYS A 675 28.21 23.17 -13.49
N LEU A 676 26.94 22.79 -13.62
CA LEU A 676 26.45 21.44 -13.34
C LEU A 676 26.75 20.54 -14.54
N THR A 677 27.85 19.81 -14.47
CA THR A 677 28.33 18.90 -15.52
C THR A 677 28.79 17.59 -14.89
N PRO A 678 28.81 16.46 -15.62
CA PRO A 678 29.29 15.19 -15.09
C PRO A 678 30.70 15.27 -14.49
N GLU A 679 31.57 16.12 -15.04
CA GLU A 679 32.96 16.31 -14.59
C GLU A 679 33.04 17.04 -13.24
N THR A 680 32.10 17.96 -12.96
CA THR A 680 32.06 18.74 -11.72
C THR A 680 31.27 18.04 -10.60
N ALA A 681 30.58 16.93 -10.88
CA ALA A 681 29.74 16.22 -9.91
C ALA A 681 30.47 15.83 -8.61
N ALA A 682 31.74 15.43 -8.69
CA ALA A 682 32.55 15.11 -7.50
C ALA A 682 32.84 16.35 -6.64
N GLN A 683 32.98 17.52 -7.25
CA GLN A 683 33.17 18.79 -6.55
C GLN A 683 31.86 19.24 -5.88
N VAL A 684 30.74 19.14 -6.60
CA VAL A 684 29.39 19.42 -6.08
C VAL A 684 29.12 18.59 -4.82
N ARG A 685 29.43 17.29 -4.85
CA ARG A 685 29.23 16.39 -3.70
C ARG A 685 30.02 16.78 -2.44
N ARG A 686 31.18 17.43 -2.60
CA ARG A 686 32.03 17.86 -1.47
C ARG A 686 31.64 19.24 -0.94
N LEU A 687 30.90 20.01 -1.72
CA LEU A 687 30.47 21.35 -1.33
C LEU A 687 29.48 21.25 -0.17
N ARG A 688 29.74 22.01 0.90
CA ARG A 688 28.82 22.14 2.04
C ARG A 688 27.86 23.29 1.76
N PRO A 689 26.56 23.03 1.56
CA PRO A 689 25.58 24.09 1.31
C PRO A 689 25.51 25.03 2.51
N ARG A 690 25.49 26.34 2.26
CA ARG A 690 25.18 27.34 3.28
C ARG A 690 23.67 27.36 3.48
N ALA A 691 23.17 26.52 4.39
CA ALA A 691 21.74 26.34 4.60
C ALA A 691 20.99 27.67 4.79
N GLY A 692 21.57 28.64 5.52
CA GLY A 692 21.02 29.99 5.70
C GLY A 692 20.71 30.77 4.41
N GLN A 693 21.36 30.45 3.28
CA GLN A 693 21.10 31.07 1.98
C GLN A 693 20.09 30.30 1.12
N LEU A 694 19.67 29.10 1.57
CA LEU A 694 18.74 28.20 0.90
C LEU A 694 17.65 27.73 1.90
N MET A 695 17.06 28.68 2.63
CA MET A 695 16.10 28.37 3.70
C MET A 695 14.89 27.55 3.24
N THR A 696 14.40 27.76 2.01
CA THR A 696 13.29 26.96 1.46
C THR A 696 13.68 25.48 1.35
N ARG A 697 14.88 25.16 0.82
CA ARG A 697 15.42 23.79 0.75
C ARG A 697 15.66 23.19 2.14
N PHE A 698 16.19 24.00 3.05
CA PHE A 698 16.41 23.59 4.43
C PHE A 698 15.10 23.14 5.08
N ARG A 699 14.03 23.96 5.01
CA ARG A 699 12.70 23.60 5.55
C ARG A 699 12.15 22.33 4.93
N GLN A 700 12.19 22.22 3.60
CA GLN A 700 11.73 21.03 2.88
C GLN A 700 12.45 19.75 3.33
N ARG A 701 13.78 19.82 3.46
CA ARG A 701 14.57 18.68 3.91
C ARG A 701 14.34 18.37 5.40
N ALA A 702 14.24 19.38 6.26
CA ALA A 702 13.94 19.22 7.68
C ALA A 702 12.57 18.56 7.88
N THR A 703 11.53 19.03 7.17
CA THR A 703 10.19 18.42 7.16
C THR A 703 10.24 16.98 6.68
N ALA A 704 10.90 16.70 5.56
CA ALA A 704 11.00 15.33 5.04
C ALA A 704 11.71 14.38 6.03
N LEU A 705 12.76 14.83 6.71
CA LEU A 705 13.47 14.03 7.72
C LEU A 705 12.64 13.84 8.99
N ASN A 706 11.99 14.89 9.51
CA ASN A 706 11.07 14.79 10.65
C ASN A 706 9.98 13.76 10.37
N TYR A 707 9.32 13.84 9.20
CA TYR A 707 8.28 12.88 8.82
C TYR A 707 8.82 11.48 8.53
N ALA A 708 10.02 11.34 7.97
CA ALA A 708 10.65 10.04 7.83
C ALA A 708 10.90 9.39 9.20
N ILE A 709 11.33 10.16 10.21
CA ILE A 709 11.52 9.67 11.59
C ILE A 709 10.18 9.32 12.23
N GLN A 710 9.21 10.24 12.19
CA GLN A 710 7.89 10.06 12.79
C GLN A 710 7.10 8.88 12.20
N THR A 711 7.29 8.57 10.91
CA THR A 711 6.57 7.47 10.26
C THR A 711 7.31 6.14 10.32
N THR A 712 8.62 6.13 10.59
CA THR A 712 9.42 4.90 10.62
C THR A 712 8.87 3.95 11.69
N PRO A 713 8.42 2.73 11.32
CA PRO A 713 7.91 1.76 12.28
C PRO A 713 8.94 1.45 13.39
N PRO A 714 8.48 1.10 14.61
CA PRO A 714 9.39 0.74 15.70
C PRO A 714 10.42 -0.32 15.28
N PRO A 715 11.72 -0.05 15.43
CA PRO A 715 12.76 -0.89 14.83
C PRO A 715 12.85 -2.24 15.54
N ARG A 716 12.98 -3.33 14.77
CA ARG A 716 13.03 -4.71 15.31
C ARG A 716 14.32 -5.44 15.00
N SER A 717 14.92 -5.15 13.86
CA SER A 717 16.24 -5.67 13.50
C SER A 717 17.34 -4.63 13.75
N ARG A 718 18.60 -5.09 13.81
CA ARG A 718 19.77 -4.21 13.82
C ARG A 718 19.79 -3.28 12.60
N LEU A 719 19.34 -3.76 11.45
CA LEU A 719 19.23 -2.96 10.22
C LEU A 719 18.19 -1.85 10.36
N ASP A 720 17.03 -2.12 10.97
CA ASP A 720 16.00 -1.10 11.20
C ASP A 720 16.48 -0.03 12.18
N ARG A 721 17.14 -0.46 13.28
CA ARG A 721 17.74 0.46 14.25
C ARG A 721 18.79 1.33 13.58
N ARG A 722 19.64 0.76 12.73
CA ARG A 722 20.64 1.51 11.97
C ARG A 722 20.00 2.51 11.02
N ALA A 723 18.96 2.11 10.29
CA ALA A 723 18.27 3.01 9.37
C ALA A 723 17.61 4.20 10.09
N LEU A 724 17.00 3.99 11.27
CA LEU A 724 16.43 5.07 12.07
C LEU A 724 17.51 5.93 12.74
N PHE A 725 18.63 5.32 13.14
CA PHE A 725 19.81 6.04 13.61
C PHE A 725 20.33 6.98 12.53
N ASP A 726 20.50 6.52 11.29
CA ASP A 726 21.01 7.32 10.17
C ASP A 726 20.09 8.51 9.86
N LEU A 727 18.76 8.36 10.00
CA LEU A 727 17.82 9.48 9.85
C LEU A 727 17.97 10.55 10.94
N ASN A 728 18.14 10.14 12.19
CA ASN A 728 18.36 11.09 13.29
C ASN A 728 19.72 11.79 13.15
N ASP A 729 20.76 11.07 12.71
CA ASP A 729 22.07 11.64 12.42
C ASP A 729 21.98 12.69 11.29
N GLU A 730 21.36 12.36 10.16
CA GLU A 730 21.16 13.31 9.05
C GLU A 730 20.42 14.58 9.48
N LEU A 731 19.38 14.44 10.31
CA LEU A 731 18.62 15.58 10.81
C LEU A 731 19.41 16.41 11.83
N SER A 732 20.17 15.76 12.71
CA SER A 732 21.03 16.45 13.68
C SER A 732 22.09 17.31 12.97
N GLN A 733 22.70 16.78 11.91
CA GLN A 733 23.69 17.50 11.10
C GLN A 733 23.05 18.66 10.33
N LEU A 734 21.82 18.47 9.84
CA LEU A 734 21.06 19.53 9.19
C LEU A 734 20.77 20.68 10.17
N TYR A 735 20.32 20.39 11.40
CA TYR A 735 20.10 21.41 12.43
C TYR A 735 21.38 22.14 12.83
N LEU A 736 22.49 21.42 13.01
CA LEU A 736 23.78 22.05 13.30
C LEU A 736 24.25 22.98 12.18
N SER A 737 23.88 22.73 10.92
CA SER A 737 24.25 23.59 9.79
C SER A 737 23.65 25.01 9.83
N VAL A 738 22.59 25.20 10.63
CA VAL A 738 21.94 26.50 10.89
C VAL A 738 22.02 26.92 12.36
N ASN A 739 22.89 26.27 13.14
CA ASN A 739 23.08 26.52 14.58
C ASN A 739 21.84 26.25 15.44
N PHE A 740 21.01 25.24 15.11
CA PHE A 740 19.88 24.79 15.94
C PHE A 740 20.36 23.73 16.93
N VAL A 741 20.97 24.18 18.02
CA VAL A 741 21.76 23.36 18.93
C VAL A 741 20.88 22.45 19.80
N ASP A 742 19.79 22.97 20.37
CA ASP A 742 18.88 22.21 21.23
C ASP A 742 18.22 21.05 20.49
N LEU A 743 17.72 21.29 19.26
CA LEU A 743 17.09 20.26 18.44
C LEU A 743 18.11 19.20 18.00
N ALA A 744 19.34 19.59 17.67
CA ALA A 744 20.41 18.65 17.36
C ALA A 744 20.77 17.77 18.57
N ARG A 745 20.84 18.37 19.76
CA ARG A 745 21.06 17.67 21.05
C ARG A 745 19.97 16.63 21.29
N ASP A 746 18.70 16.96 21.03
CA ASP A 746 17.58 16.03 21.18
C ASP A 746 17.67 14.85 20.19
N ARG A 747 18.07 15.11 18.93
CA ARG A 747 18.27 14.04 17.94
C ARG A 747 19.42 13.09 18.30
N ILE A 748 20.53 13.61 18.82
CA ILE A 748 21.65 12.79 19.31
C ILE A 748 21.20 11.96 20.53
N GLY A 749 20.37 12.51 21.41
CA GLY A 749 19.74 11.75 22.49
C GLY A 749 18.91 10.58 21.99
N ALA A 750 18.01 10.84 21.02
CA ALA A 750 17.21 9.79 20.40
C ALA A 750 18.08 8.70 19.74
N MET A 751 19.22 9.06 19.13
CA MET A 751 20.19 8.08 18.60
C MET A 751 20.76 7.18 19.71
N LEU A 752 21.11 7.75 20.87
CA LEU A 752 21.68 7.01 21.99
C LEU A 752 20.66 6.05 22.63
N ASP A 753 19.39 6.46 22.68
CA ASP A 753 18.27 5.64 23.18
C ASP A 753 17.97 4.46 22.24
N LEU A 754 18.24 4.60 20.94
CA LEU A 754 18.05 3.54 19.95
C LEU A 754 19.12 2.44 20.01
N LEU A 755 20.32 2.73 20.51
CA LEU A 755 21.46 1.81 20.41
C LEU A 755 21.41 0.68 21.46
N MET A 756 21.41 -0.57 21.00
CA MET A 756 21.62 -1.75 21.83
C MET A 756 23.11 -2.10 21.95
N PRO A 757 23.55 -2.81 23.01
CA PRO A 757 24.93 -3.29 23.13
C PRO A 757 25.37 -4.07 21.87
N GLY A 758 26.48 -3.67 21.26
CA GLY A 758 27.04 -4.30 20.05
C GLY A 758 26.54 -3.76 18.71
N ASP A 759 25.60 -2.80 18.69
CA ASP A 759 25.14 -2.18 17.44
C ASP A 759 26.23 -1.31 16.79
N VAL A 760 27.00 -0.57 17.60
CA VAL A 760 28.15 0.26 17.22
C VAL A 760 29.33 -0.01 18.16
N PRO A 761 30.59 0.28 17.74
CA PRO A 761 31.74 0.25 18.63
C PRO A 761 31.54 1.15 19.86
N ASN A 762 32.06 0.73 21.01
CA ASN A 762 31.93 1.51 22.26
C ASN A 762 32.54 2.91 22.13
N GLU A 763 33.65 3.06 21.40
CA GLU A 763 34.28 4.36 21.12
C GLU A 763 33.33 5.35 20.43
N ASP A 764 32.57 4.89 19.42
CA ASP A 764 31.61 5.74 18.71
C ASP A 764 30.42 6.11 19.61
N ARG A 765 29.97 5.17 20.46
CA ARG A 765 28.92 5.43 21.44
C ARG A 765 29.37 6.48 22.46
N ASP A 766 30.60 6.40 22.94
CA ASP A 766 31.16 7.34 23.90
C ASP A 766 31.38 8.72 23.28
N ARG A 767 31.84 8.79 22.01
CA ARG A 767 31.90 10.05 21.25
C ARG A 767 30.53 10.73 21.13
N LEU A 768 29.47 9.96 20.84
CA LEU A 768 28.11 10.49 20.76
C LEU A 768 27.63 11.02 22.12
N ARG A 769 27.88 10.27 23.22
CA ARG A 769 27.55 10.72 24.59
C ARG A 769 28.28 12.01 24.94
N SER A 770 29.58 12.10 24.67
CA SER A 770 30.35 13.33 24.91
C SER A 770 29.84 14.51 24.08
N SER A 771 29.45 14.26 22.82
CA SER A 771 28.86 15.30 21.98
C SER A 771 27.52 15.77 22.52
N GLN A 772 26.63 14.86 22.93
CA GLN A 772 25.34 15.18 23.53
C GLN A 772 25.53 15.99 24.82
N ALA A 773 26.40 15.54 25.72
CA ALA A 773 26.66 16.21 27.00
C ALA A 773 27.19 17.65 26.81
N ARG A 774 28.06 17.87 25.82
CA ARG A 774 28.56 19.20 25.48
C ARG A 774 27.43 20.13 25.04
N LEU A 775 26.56 19.67 24.15
CA LEU A 775 25.43 20.48 23.68
C LEU A 775 24.41 20.71 24.81
N ASP A 776 24.16 19.70 25.64
CA ASP A 776 23.25 19.80 26.78
C ASP A 776 23.70 20.85 27.81
N GLY A 777 25.01 20.93 28.06
CA GLY A 777 25.59 22.01 28.86
C GLY A 777 25.32 23.41 28.29
N GLN A 778 25.42 23.58 26.96
CA GLN A 778 25.09 24.85 26.29
C GLN A 778 23.61 25.20 26.44
N VAL A 779 22.72 24.22 26.22
CA VAL A 779 21.27 24.43 26.38
C VAL A 779 20.93 24.83 27.81
N THR A 780 21.54 24.15 28.80
CA THR A 780 21.31 24.44 30.22
C THR A 780 21.75 25.86 30.58
N GLN A 781 22.91 26.30 30.08
CA GLN A 781 23.40 27.66 30.29
C GLN A 781 22.45 28.73 29.69
N VAL A 782 21.95 28.49 28.48
CA VAL A 782 21.00 29.42 27.83
C VAL A 782 19.67 29.45 28.60
N ARG A 783 19.17 28.30 29.05
CA ARG A 783 17.95 28.22 29.86
C ARG A 783 18.07 29.01 31.17
N GLN A 784 19.19 28.87 31.90
CA GLN A 784 19.46 29.64 33.11
C GLN A 784 19.43 31.15 32.83
N ARG A 785 20.08 31.61 31.76
CA ARG A 785 20.03 33.02 31.36
C ARG A 785 18.62 33.49 30.96
N MET A 786 17.80 32.63 30.40
CA MET A 786 16.39 32.95 30.11
C MET A 786 15.56 33.11 31.38
N ASP A 787 15.80 32.26 32.38
CA ASP A 787 15.17 32.36 33.70
C ASP A 787 15.62 33.67 34.40
N GLU A 788 16.90 34.02 34.35
CA GLU A 788 17.42 35.32 34.83
C GLU A 788 16.74 36.50 34.12
N LEU A 789 16.57 36.44 32.79
CA LEU A 789 15.85 37.47 32.04
C LEU A 789 14.38 37.59 32.44
N ARG A 790 13.72 36.47 32.78
CA ARG A 790 12.35 36.48 33.28
C ARG A 790 12.28 37.13 34.66
N ASP A 791 13.15 36.72 35.56
CA ASP A 791 13.01 37.01 36.99
C ASP A 791 13.61 38.39 37.35
N GLU A 792 14.74 38.77 36.75
CA GLU A 792 15.44 40.03 37.04
C GLU A 792 15.03 41.17 36.10
N SER A 793 14.94 40.88 34.80
CA SER A 793 14.67 41.90 33.77
C SER A 793 13.20 42.02 33.37
N GLN A 794 12.32 41.20 33.97
CA GLN A 794 10.90 41.08 33.60
C GLN A 794 10.65 40.95 32.09
N ALA A 795 11.58 40.29 31.38
CA ALA A 795 11.54 40.17 29.93
C ALA A 795 10.30 39.38 29.51
N GLY A 796 9.52 39.94 28.58
CA GLY A 796 8.32 39.28 28.07
C GLY A 796 8.64 38.01 27.27
N PRO A 797 7.67 37.11 27.06
CA PRO A 797 7.91 35.83 26.36
C PRO A 797 8.53 35.99 24.96
N MET A 798 8.12 37.03 24.22
CA MET A 798 8.70 37.34 22.90
C MET A 798 10.20 37.71 22.96
N GLN A 799 10.62 38.43 24.00
CA GLN A 799 12.03 38.80 24.18
C GLN A 799 12.87 37.58 24.55
N ARG A 800 12.37 36.74 25.47
CA ARG A 800 13.04 35.49 25.85
C ARG A 800 13.14 34.52 24.67
N ALA A 801 12.07 34.35 23.90
CA ALA A 801 12.08 33.54 22.69
C ALA A 801 13.07 34.09 21.64
N SER A 802 13.13 35.41 21.46
CA SER A 802 14.09 36.04 20.53
C SER A 802 15.54 35.84 20.99
N PHE A 803 15.80 35.95 22.30
CA PHE A 803 17.10 35.64 22.89
C PHE A 803 17.46 34.16 22.66
N ALA A 804 16.55 33.23 22.94
CA ALA A 804 16.77 31.81 22.71
C ALA A 804 17.13 31.49 21.24
N VAL A 805 16.38 32.04 20.28
CA VAL A 805 16.70 31.88 18.84
C VAL A 805 18.07 32.46 18.51
N SER A 806 18.44 33.62 19.06
CA SER A 806 19.76 34.23 18.83
C SER A 806 20.92 33.37 19.34
N GLN A 807 20.68 32.57 20.38
CA GLN A 807 21.63 31.62 20.96
C GLN A 807 21.57 30.24 20.28
N GLY A 808 20.76 30.07 19.22
CA GLY A 808 20.63 28.80 18.51
C GLY A 808 19.72 27.78 19.22
N MET A 809 18.76 28.24 20.03
CA MET A 809 17.82 27.41 20.79
C MET A 809 16.36 27.61 20.35
N PRO A 810 16.01 27.32 19.08
CA PRO A 810 14.63 27.48 18.59
C PRO A 810 13.63 26.56 19.29
N GLY A 811 14.03 25.39 19.79
CA GLY A 811 13.14 24.50 20.55
C GLY A 811 12.71 25.11 21.89
N LEU A 812 13.63 25.73 22.63
CA LEU A 812 13.29 26.52 23.83
C LEU A 812 12.41 27.71 23.48
N ALA A 813 12.68 28.39 22.36
CA ALA A 813 11.87 29.50 21.90
C ALA A 813 10.42 29.08 21.59
N ILE A 814 10.23 27.91 20.95
CA ILE A 814 8.91 27.33 20.67
C ILE A 814 8.17 27.06 21.98
N GLN A 815 8.81 26.44 22.97
CA GLN A 815 8.19 26.15 24.27
C GLN A 815 7.68 27.43 24.96
N GLU A 816 8.49 28.48 25.00
CA GLU A 816 8.10 29.78 25.58
C GLU A 816 6.92 30.42 24.84
N LEU A 817 6.89 30.32 23.51
CA LEU A 817 5.82 30.90 22.70
C LEU A 817 4.52 30.07 22.75
N GLU A 818 4.61 28.75 22.84
CA GLU A 818 3.46 27.87 23.06
C GLU A 818 2.81 28.19 24.43
N GLU A 819 3.59 28.34 25.49
CA GLU A 819 3.09 28.73 26.81
C GLU A 819 2.47 30.14 26.80
N ALA A 820 3.12 31.11 26.14
CA ALA A 820 2.58 32.46 25.99
C ALA A 820 1.25 32.48 25.23
N LEU A 821 1.11 31.65 24.20
CA LEU A 821 -0.13 31.53 23.43
C LEU A 821 -1.25 30.87 24.25
N GLN A 822 -0.94 29.82 25.02
CA GLN A 822 -1.89 29.15 25.92
C GLN A 822 -2.40 30.09 27.03
N THR A 823 -1.53 30.96 27.54
CA THR A 823 -1.87 31.95 28.57
C THR A 823 -2.48 33.24 28.02
N GLY A 824 -2.60 33.38 26.69
CA GLY A 824 -3.21 34.52 26.03
C GLY A 824 -2.36 35.80 26.02
N ILE A 825 -1.04 35.67 26.21
CA ILE A 825 -0.11 36.81 26.24
C ILE A 825 0.23 37.23 24.80
N ALA A 826 -0.20 38.44 24.42
CA ALA A 826 0.12 39.08 23.13
C ALA A 826 -0.03 38.15 21.89
N PRO A 827 -1.20 37.49 21.70
CA PRO A 827 -1.37 36.44 20.69
C PRO A 827 -1.07 36.90 19.26
N GLY A 828 -1.35 38.16 18.92
CA GLY A 828 -1.06 38.72 17.59
C GLY A 828 0.43 38.86 17.25
N ALA A 829 1.32 38.89 18.25
CA ALA A 829 2.77 38.91 18.03
C ALA A 829 3.40 37.52 18.20
N VAL A 830 2.87 36.72 19.13
CA VAL A 830 3.36 35.37 19.43
C VAL A 830 3.02 34.38 18.31
N LYS A 831 1.76 34.37 17.84
CA LYS A 831 1.28 33.39 16.84
C LYS A 831 2.07 33.42 15.53
N PRO A 832 2.37 34.57 14.89
CA PRO A 832 3.19 34.59 13.68
C PRO A 832 4.62 34.10 13.89
N ARG A 833 5.21 34.39 15.07
CA ARG A 833 6.59 33.98 15.37
C ARG A 833 6.69 32.48 15.64
N LEU A 834 5.75 31.93 16.40
CA LEU A 834 5.62 30.49 16.63
C LEU A 834 5.42 29.76 15.29
N PHE A 835 4.54 30.28 14.45
CA PHE A 835 4.27 29.75 13.12
C PHE A 835 5.53 29.66 12.24
N ASP A 836 6.33 30.73 12.18
CA ASP A 836 7.56 30.74 11.41
C ASP A 836 8.58 29.74 11.97
N LEU A 837 8.70 29.63 13.30
CA LEU A 837 9.60 28.67 13.96
C LEU A 837 9.18 27.22 13.74
N ASP A 838 7.88 26.91 13.75
CA ASP A 838 7.37 25.58 13.43
C ASP A 838 7.75 25.17 12.00
N CYS A 839 7.62 26.09 11.03
CA CYS A 839 8.06 25.84 9.66
C CYS A 839 9.59 25.71 9.56
N ASP A 840 10.35 26.59 10.24
CA ASP A 840 11.81 26.59 10.24
C ASP A 840 12.39 25.32 10.87
N THR A 841 11.73 24.76 11.88
CA THR A 841 12.11 23.49 12.52
C THR A 841 11.56 22.27 11.81
N GLY A 842 10.88 22.44 10.67
CA GLY A 842 10.36 21.36 9.85
C GLY A 842 9.13 20.66 10.43
N GLN A 843 8.30 21.37 11.20
CA GLN A 843 7.05 20.90 11.82
C GLN A 843 5.82 21.67 11.27
N PRO A 844 5.57 21.70 9.95
CA PRO A 844 4.47 22.48 9.37
C PRO A 844 3.07 22.01 9.80
N GLU A 845 2.94 20.80 10.34
CA GLU A 845 1.70 20.29 10.94
C GLU A 845 1.26 21.09 12.16
N LYS A 846 2.21 21.51 13.02
CA LYS A 846 1.91 22.37 14.18
C LYS A 846 1.46 23.76 13.73
N ALA A 847 2.13 24.30 12.71
CA ALA A 847 1.72 25.55 12.09
C ALA A 847 0.33 25.46 11.44
N LEU A 848 -0.04 24.29 10.88
CA LEU A 848 -1.38 24.06 10.32
C LEU A 848 -2.47 24.11 11.40
N GLU A 849 -2.21 23.58 12.60
CA GLU A 849 -3.14 23.65 13.75
C GLU A 849 -3.43 25.11 14.16
N LEU A 850 -2.46 26.01 14.00
CA LEU A 850 -2.65 27.45 14.27
C LEU A 850 -3.55 28.15 13.23
N ILE A 851 -3.80 27.54 12.07
CA ILE A 851 -4.63 28.09 10.98
C ILE A 851 -6.06 27.51 11.01
N SER A 852 -6.35 26.43 11.75
CA SER A 852 -7.65 25.75 11.64
C SER A 852 -8.83 26.69 11.92
N GLY A 853 -9.61 27.03 10.88
CA GLY A 853 -10.75 27.94 10.96
C GLY A 853 -10.43 29.44 10.78
N SER A 854 -9.19 29.81 10.43
CA SER A 854 -8.83 31.21 10.17
C SER A 854 -8.98 31.61 8.70
N ASN A 855 -9.30 32.88 8.46
CA ASN A 855 -9.39 33.43 7.10
C ASN A 855 -7.99 33.50 6.45
N ILE A 856 -7.94 33.55 5.12
CA ILE A 856 -6.70 33.72 4.34
C ILE A 856 -5.89 34.94 4.81
N ASP A 857 -6.59 35.96 5.31
CA ASP A 857 -6.01 37.23 5.76
C ASP A 857 -6.08 37.42 7.28
N ASP A 858 -6.03 36.33 8.04
CA ASP A 858 -6.01 36.38 9.50
C ASP A 858 -4.93 37.36 10.00
N PRO A 859 -5.30 38.53 10.58
CA PRO A 859 -4.33 39.50 11.09
C PRO A 859 -3.47 38.93 12.22
N ALA A 860 -3.93 37.87 12.90
CA ALA A 860 -3.17 37.18 13.92
C ALA A 860 -2.00 36.35 13.36
N LEU A 861 -1.94 36.15 12.04
CA LEU A 861 -0.80 35.52 11.35
C LEU A 861 0.17 36.56 10.77
N GLY A 862 -0.01 37.85 11.07
CA GLY A 862 0.92 38.92 10.71
C GLY A 862 0.19 40.21 10.38
N SER A 863 0.75 41.33 10.85
CA SER A 863 0.22 42.68 10.59
C SER A 863 0.59 43.22 9.20
N GLU A 864 1.57 42.62 8.52
CA GLU A 864 1.99 43.04 7.19
C GLU A 864 1.05 42.55 6.09
N PRO A 865 0.67 43.39 5.11
CA PRO A 865 -0.21 43.01 4.01
C PRO A 865 0.32 41.79 3.23
N GLY A 866 -0.51 40.75 3.12
CA GLY A 866 -0.18 39.51 2.40
C GLY A 866 0.65 38.50 3.19
N ALA A 867 1.20 38.86 4.36
CA ALA A 867 2.06 37.97 5.14
C ALA A 867 1.32 36.73 5.69
N ALA A 868 0.04 36.87 6.05
CA ALA A 868 -0.79 35.75 6.48
C ALA A 868 -0.94 34.70 5.36
N ALA A 869 -1.30 35.12 4.14
CA ALA A 869 -1.40 34.25 2.98
C ALA A 869 -0.06 33.62 2.59
N LEU A 870 1.06 34.37 2.73
CA LEU A 870 2.40 33.82 2.53
C LEU A 870 2.69 32.66 3.47
N ARG A 871 2.45 32.87 4.77
CA ARG A 871 2.66 31.88 5.84
C ARG A 871 1.81 30.64 5.61
N GLN A 872 0.51 30.81 5.34
CA GLN A 872 -0.38 29.70 5.01
C GLN A 872 0.13 28.91 3.80
N GLY A 873 0.49 29.60 2.70
CA GLY A 873 1.02 28.92 1.51
C GLY A 873 2.33 28.17 1.79
N ARG A 874 3.19 28.66 2.68
CA ARG A 874 4.43 27.95 3.08
C ARG A 874 4.13 26.61 3.73
N VAL A 875 3.14 26.55 4.62
CA VAL A 875 2.73 25.29 5.25
C VAL A 875 2.23 24.30 4.20
N TYR A 876 1.31 24.72 3.33
CA TYR A 876 0.79 23.85 2.27
C TYR A 876 1.88 23.38 1.31
N PHE A 877 2.85 24.23 0.98
CA PHE A 877 4.00 23.85 0.15
C PHE A 877 4.85 22.77 0.81
N LEU A 878 5.17 22.90 2.11
CA LEU A 878 5.93 21.90 2.85
C LEU A 878 5.17 20.56 3.00
N LEU A 879 3.84 20.63 3.19
CA LEU A 879 2.95 19.46 3.22
C LEU A 879 2.75 18.80 1.85
N GLY A 880 3.17 19.45 0.76
CA GLY A 880 3.13 18.92 -0.60
C GLY A 880 1.91 19.33 -1.43
N ASN A 881 1.09 20.25 -0.93
CA ASN A 881 0.01 20.87 -1.71
C ASN A 881 0.53 22.14 -2.40
N ALA A 882 1.33 21.94 -3.45
CA ALA A 882 1.97 23.03 -4.20
C ALA A 882 0.95 23.90 -4.96
N GLU A 883 -0.13 23.32 -5.48
CA GLU A 883 -1.14 24.08 -6.22
C GLU A 883 -1.85 25.09 -5.32
N TYR A 884 -2.31 24.67 -4.14
CA TYR A 884 -2.97 25.57 -3.21
C TYR A 884 -2.01 26.62 -2.64
N ALA A 885 -0.77 26.23 -2.33
CA ALA A 885 0.26 27.17 -1.91
C ALA A 885 0.51 28.26 -2.97
N ALA A 886 0.63 27.87 -4.23
CA ALA A 886 0.83 28.81 -5.33
C ALA A 886 -0.37 29.75 -5.50
N ILE A 887 -1.60 29.26 -5.36
CA ILE A 887 -2.81 30.10 -5.41
C ILE A 887 -2.81 31.15 -4.28
N LEU A 888 -2.45 30.77 -3.06
CA LEU A 888 -2.37 31.70 -1.93
C LEU A 888 -1.34 32.81 -2.19
N TRP A 889 -0.18 32.46 -2.74
CA TRP A 889 0.86 33.44 -3.01
C TRP A 889 0.56 34.35 -4.20
N GLU A 890 0.17 33.75 -5.32
CA GLU A 890 -0.07 34.45 -6.59
C GLU A 890 -1.32 35.35 -6.52
N LYS A 891 -2.40 34.88 -5.89
CA LYS A 891 -3.67 35.63 -5.87
C LYS A 891 -3.85 36.50 -4.63
N HIS A 892 -3.15 36.23 -3.52
CA HIS A 892 -3.38 36.93 -2.26
C HIS A 892 -2.11 37.59 -1.71
N ALA A 893 -1.02 36.85 -1.48
CA ALA A 893 0.14 37.39 -0.78
C ALA A 893 0.86 38.49 -1.59
N ILE A 894 1.32 38.15 -2.80
CA ILE A 894 2.14 39.03 -3.64
C ILE A 894 1.34 40.27 -4.10
N PRO A 895 0.10 40.16 -4.59
CA PRO A 895 -0.68 41.34 -4.99
C PRO A 895 -0.89 42.34 -3.85
N ARG A 896 -1.07 41.86 -2.61
CA ARG A 896 -1.24 42.73 -1.43
C ARG A 896 0.05 43.46 -1.05
N LEU A 897 1.18 42.76 -1.08
CA LEU A 897 2.47 43.39 -0.84
C LEU A 897 2.78 44.43 -1.93
N ARG A 898 2.50 44.11 -3.20
CA ARG A 898 2.61 45.04 -4.33
C ARG A 898 1.75 46.28 -4.12
N PHE A 899 0.48 46.10 -3.77
CA PHE A 899 -0.45 47.20 -3.48
C PHE A 899 0.06 48.10 -2.35
N ASP A 900 0.47 47.51 -1.23
CA ASP A 900 0.98 48.25 -0.08
C ASP A 900 2.28 49.00 -0.40
N ARG A 901 3.22 48.37 -1.12
CA ARG A 901 4.43 49.05 -1.62
C ARG A 901 4.09 50.26 -2.49
N SER A 902 3.20 50.10 -3.48
CA SER A 902 2.78 51.18 -4.37
C SER A 902 2.05 52.30 -3.63
N PHE A 903 1.20 51.94 -2.66
CA PHE A 903 0.48 52.89 -1.83
C PHE A 903 1.43 53.71 -0.95
N GLN A 904 2.43 53.09 -0.35
CA GLN A 904 3.46 53.78 0.43
C GLN A 904 4.33 54.69 -0.43
N ALA A 905 4.70 54.26 -1.64
CA ALA A 905 5.42 55.11 -2.59
C ALA A 905 4.62 56.36 -2.98
N LEU A 906 3.32 56.21 -3.25
CA LEU A 906 2.43 57.33 -3.54
C LEU A 906 2.27 58.25 -2.32
N GLY A 907 2.11 57.67 -1.13
CA GLY A 907 2.03 58.41 0.14
C GLY A 907 3.29 59.22 0.41
N ALA A 908 4.47 58.67 0.14
CA ALA A 908 5.73 59.38 0.27
C ALA A 908 5.84 60.55 -0.72
N ALA A 909 5.43 60.35 -1.98
CA ALA A 909 5.40 61.41 -2.98
C ALA A 909 4.44 62.55 -2.59
N LEU A 910 3.26 62.21 -2.07
CA LEU A 910 2.27 63.18 -1.59
C LEU A 910 2.79 63.96 -0.37
N ALA A 911 3.42 63.27 0.59
CA ALA A 911 4.05 63.89 1.76
C ALA A 911 5.14 64.88 1.32
N LEU A 912 5.95 64.51 0.33
CA LEU A 912 6.98 65.39 -0.23
C LEU A 912 6.37 66.65 -0.86
N VAL A 913 5.30 66.51 -1.64
CA VAL A 913 4.56 67.64 -2.24
C VAL A 913 3.95 68.56 -1.17
N ARG A 914 3.58 68.03 0.00
CA ARG A 914 3.05 68.79 1.15
C ARG A 914 4.13 69.44 2.02
N GLY A 915 5.41 69.25 1.71
CA GLY A 915 6.53 69.75 2.52
C GLY A 915 6.87 68.88 3.74
N GLU A 916 6.30 67.69 3.87
CA GLU A 916 6.54 66.74 4.96
C GLU A 916 7.76 65.85 4.66
N ALA A 917 8.93 66.46 4.48
CA ALA A 917 10.14 65.77 4.03
C ALA A 917 10.56 64.60 4.95
N GLN A 918 10.36 64.72 6.26
CA GLN A 918 10.72 63.67 7.23
C GLN A 918 9.84 62.41 7.06
N THR A 919 8.52 62.57 6.93
CA THR A 919 7.57 61.47 6.68
C THR A 919 7.79 60.83 5.32
N ALA A 920 8.07 61.65 4.31
CA ALA A 920 8.40 61.16 2.97
C ALA A 920 9.68 60.30 3.02
N THR A 921 10.73 60.79 3.69
CA THR A 921 12.01 60.08 3.81
C THR A 921 11.86 58.77 4.56
N SER A 922 11.17 58.75 5.69
CA SER A 922 10.96 57.53 6.47
C SER A 922 10.19 56.47 5.68
N THR A 923 9.20 56.88 4.89
CA THR A 923 8.42 55.98 4.02
C THR A 923 9.24 55.49 2.84
N VAL A 924 10.05 56.34 2.20
CA VAL A 924 10.94 55.92 1.10
C VAL A 924 11.96 54.88 1.54
N LEU A 925 12.49 55.00 2.77
CA LEU A 925 13.47 54.04 3.30
C LEU A 925 12.92 52.62 3.50
N THR A 926 11.60 52.42 3.59
CA THR A 926 11.00 51.09 3.72
C THR A 926 10.77 50.38 2.39
N ILE A 927 10.66 51.13 1.29
CA ILE A 927 10.34 50.60 -0.05
C ILE A 927 11.35 49.55 -0.55
N PRO A 928 12.67 49.72 -0.38
CA PRO A 928 13.65 48.71 -0.77
C PRO A 928 13.43 47.36 -0.07
N ASN A 929 13.10 47.37 1.23
CA ASN A 929 12.84 46.15 1.99
C ASN A 929 11.61 45.40 1.45
N LYS A 930 10.54 46.12 1.10
CA LYS A 930 9.35 45.53 0.48
C LYS A 930 9.62 44.99 -0.92
N THR A 931 10.43 45.69 -1.70
CA THR A 931 10.85 45.25 -3.03
C THR A 931 11.68 43.97 -2.96
N ASN A 932 12.59 43.88 -1.98
CA ASN A 932 13.35 42.66 -1.73
C ASN A 932 12.46 41.51 -1.21
N ALA A 933 11.51 41.78 -0.31
CA ALA A 933 10.54 40.79 0.15
C ALA A 933 9.70 40.23 -1.00
N GLU A 934 9.18 41.10 -1.87
CA GLU A 934 8.42 40.69 -3.05
C GLU A 934 9.27 39.80 -3.96
N ALA A 935 10.51 40.19 -4.25
CA ALA A 935 11.41 39.38 -5.07
C ALA A 935 11.67 37.99 -4.46
N LEU A 936 11.79 37.87 -3.14
CA LEU A 936 11.93 36.59 -2.46
C LEU A 936 10.65 35.74 -2.52
N TRP A 937 9.48 36.36 -2.40
CA TRP A 937 8.19 35.64 -2.48
C TRP A 937 7.92 35.13 -3.90
N GLU A 938 8.33 35.89 -4.91
CA GLU A 938 8.29 35.46 -6.32
C GLU A 938 9.20 34.25 -6.58
N ILE A 939 10.37 34.18 -5.94
CA ILE A 939 11.25 33.00 -6.03
C ILE A 939 10.57 31.78 -5.41
N ASP A 940 10.00 31.92 -4.22
CA ASP A 940 9.29 30.82 -3.57
C ASP A 940 8.11 30.34 -4.43
N LEU A 941 7.33 31.25 -5.03
CA LEU A 941 6.27 30.92 -5.98
C LEU A 941 6.80 30.18 -7.21
N ALA A 942 7.90 30.64 -7.80
CA ALA A 942 8.54 29.99 -8.94
C ALA A 942 8.97 28.55 -8.62
N LEU A 943 9.64 28.36 -7.48
CA LEU A 943 10.09 27.05 -7.02
C LEU A 943 8.91 26.12 -6.72
N CYS A 944 7.85 26.65 -6.10
CA CYS A 944 6.62 25.90 -5.83
C CYS A 944 5.93 25.45 -7.12
N ARG A 945 5.81 26.33 -8.13
CA ARG A 945 5.27 25.96 -9.44
C ARG A 945 6.14 24.94 -10.17
N LEU A 946 7.46 25.04 -10.05
CA LEU A 946 8.40 24.12 -10.67
C LEU A 946 8.34 22.74 -10.02
N GLU A 947 8.40 22.66 -8.70
CA GLU A 947 8.32 21.38 -7.95
C GLU A 947 6.93 20.77 -8.02
N GLY A 948 5.89 21.60 -8.00
CA GLY A 948 4.49 21.20 -8.13
C GLY A 948 4.12 20.63 -9.49
N GLY A 949 5.01 20.68 -10.49
CA GLY A 949 4.78 20.07 -11.81
C GLY A 949 4.14 20.99 -12.85
N THR A 950 4.20 22.30 -12.65
CA THR A 950 3.67 23.33 -13.56
C THR A 950 4.77 24.28 -14.06
N PRO A 951 5.81 23.78 -14.75
CA PRO A 951 6.97 24.59 -15.11
C PRO A 951 6.64 25.78 -16.03
N GLY A 952 5.58 25.69 -16.84
CA GLY A 952 5.13 26.79 -17.69
C GLY A 952 4.74 28.06 -16.91
N LEU A 953 4.31 27.91 -15.66
CA LEU A 953 3.94 29.02 -14.77
C LEU A 953 5.09 29.47 -13.85
N ALA A 954 6.23 28.75 -13.84
CA ALA A 954 7.35 29.08 -12.95
C ALA A 954 8.26 30.20 -13.50
N ALA A 955 8.28 30.42 -14.82
CA ALA A 955 9.21 31.34 -15.46
C ALA A 955 8.93 32.82 -15.18
N GLU A 956 7.65 33.21 -15.11
CA GLU A 956 7.25 34.60 -14.93
C GLU A 956 7.65 35.12 -13.53
N PRO A 957 7.33 34.44 -12.42
CA PRO A 957 7.80 34.81 -11.09
C PRO A 957 9.33 34.93 -10.99
N PHE A 958 10.08 34.00 -11.60
CA PHE A 958 11.54 34.10 -11.66
C PHE A 958 12.04 35.34 -12.40
N THR A 959 11.38 35.70 -13.51
CA THR A 959 11.71 36.87 -14.30
C THR A 959 11.41 38.14 -13.52
N ASP A 960 10.27 38.18 -12.84
CA ASP A 960 9.84 39.32 -12.03
C ASP A 960 10.78 39.54 -10.83
N ALA A 961 11.22 38.48 -10.16
CA ALA A 961 12.22 38.58 -9.08
C ALA A 961 13.50 39.28 -9.53
N LEU A 962 14.04 38.93 -10.71
CA LEU A 962 15.25 39.55 -11.26
C LEU A 962 15.02 40.96 -11.84
N LYS A 963 13.80 41.31 -12.23
CA LYS A 963 13.46 42.71 -12.57
C LYS A 963 13.39 43.59 -11.34
N LEU A 964 12.83 43.07 -10.24
CA LEU A 964 12.72 43.78 -8.97
C LEU A 964 14.09 44.00 -8.32
N VAL A 965 14.92 42.96 -8.28
CA VAL A 965 16.27 43.02 -7.71
C VAL A 965 17.25 42.29 -8.63
N PRO A 966 17.94 43.00 -9.55
CA PRO A 966 18.81 42.38 -10.55
C PRO A 966 19.99 41.58 -9.99
N ASN A 967 20.54 42.00 -8.85
CA ASN A 967 21.75 41.42 -8.25
C ASN A 967 21.44 40.55 -7.00
N LEU A 968 20.34 39.79 -7.03
CA LEU A 968 20.00 38.83 -5.97
C LEU A 968 21.08 37.77 -5.79
N SER A 969 21.30 37.34 -4.55
CA SER A 969 22.18 36.21 -4.23
C SER A 969 21.74 34.90 -4.91
N ALA A 970 20.43 34.74 -5.13
CA ALA A 970 19.85 33.60 -5.83
C ALA A 970 19.90 33.69 -7.37
N ARG A 971 20.45 34.79 -7.95
CA ARG A 971 20.49 35.00 -9.40
C ARG A 971 21.08 33.82 -10.19
N PRO A 972 22.19 33.16 -9.78
CA PRO A 972 22.72 32.02 -10.52
C PRO A 972 21.73 30.84 -10.63
N ILE A 973 20.94 30.61 -9.58
CA ILE A 973 19.90 29.56 -9.54
C ILE A 973 18.74 29.95 -10.47
N ILE A 974 18.28 31.19 -10.38
CA ILE A 974 17.17 31.69 -11.21
C ILE A 974 17.56 31.67 -12.70
N ALA A 975 18.78 32.10 -13.03
CA ALA A 975 19.31 32.07 -14.39
C ALA A 975 19.32 30.65 -14.96
N TYR A 976 19.83 29.68 -14.18
CA TYR A 976 19.83 28.27 -14.57
C TYR A 976 18.41 27.76 -14.88
N TYR A 977 17.44 28.01 -14.01
CA TYR A 977 16.08 27.55 -14.25
C TYR A 977 15.40 28.28 -15.41
N LEU A 978 15.59 29.59 -15.58
CA LEU A 978 15.06 30.33 -16.73
C LEU A 978 15.62 29.80 -18.06
N GLU A 979 16.92 29.51 -18.12
CA GLU A 979 17.55 28.89 -19.30
C GLU A 979 16.94 27.52 -19.62
N LYS A 980 16.78 26.65 -18.60
CA LYS A 980 16.13 25.34 -18.76
C LYS A 980 14.66 25.44 -19.18
N LEU A 981 13.96 26.46 -18.70
CA LEU A 981 12.59 26.81 -19.12
C LEU A 981 12.55 27.48 -20.51
N GLY A 982 13.69 27.75 -21.15
CA GLY A 982 13.79 28.39 -22.48
C GLY A 982 13.37 29.86 -22.48
N LYS A 983 13.65 30.58 -21.39
CA LYS A 983 13.30 31.99 -21.20
C LYS A 983 14.57 32.81 -21.03
N GLN A 984 14.51 34.08 -21.42
CA GLN A 984 15.66 34.99 -21.31
C GLN A 984 15.87 35.42 -19.87
N VAL A 985 17.14 35.49 -19.46
CA VAL A 985 17.53 35.97 -18.12
C VAL A 985 17.64 37.51 -18.16
N PRO A 986 16.90 38.25 -17.32
CA PRO A 986 17.04 39.71 -17.21
C PRO A 986 18.49 40.12 -16.91
N PRO A 987 19.03 41.20 -17.51
CA PRO A 987 20.44 41.58 -17.35
C PRO A 987 20.79 41.94 -15.89
N ALA A 988 22.05 41.73 -15.52
CA ALA A 988 22.59 42.19 -14.23
C ALA A 988 22.95 43.69 -14.30
N LEU A 989 22.95 44.38 -13.18
CA LEU A 989 23.48 45.75 -13.10
C LEU A 989 25.02 45.70 -12.96
N PRO A 990 25.79 46.55 -13.66
CA PRO A 990 27.24 46.67 -13.50
C PRO A 990 27.62 46.95 -12.04
N ALA A 991 28.78 46.44 -11.61
CA ALA A 991 29.21 46.49 -10.21
C ALA A 991 29.57 47.91 -9.67
N GLU A 992 29.51 48.96 -10.49
CA GLU A 992 30.09 50.27 -10.17
C GLU A 992 29.24 51.23 -9.32
N ASP A 993 27.95 51.00 -9.09
CA ASP A 993 27.10 51.93 -8.33
C ASP A 993 26.83 51.55 -6.85
N THR A 994 27.59 50.62 -6.27
CA THR A 994 27.42 50.22 -4.86
C THR A 994 28.44 50.84 -3.89
N SER A 995 29.39 51.65 -4.38
CA SER A 995 30.35 52.36 -3.52
C SER A 995 29.75 53.56 -2.78
N ALA A 996 28.63 54.13 -3.26
CA ALA A 996 28.00 55.30 -2.65
C ALA A 996 27.16 55.01 -1.38
N LEU A 997 26.95 53.73 -1.01
CA LEU A 997 26.11 53.34 0.14
C LEU A 997 26.87 52.62 1.27
N LYS A 998 28.20 52.48 1.19
CA LYS A 998 29.02 51.84 2.23
C LYS A 998 29.53 52.79 3.33
N ASP A 999 29.33 54.10 3.21
CA ASP A 999 29.85 55.09 4.18
C ASP A 999 28.93 55.40 5.37
N GLN A 1000 27.93 54.55 5.67
CA GLN A 1000 27.10 54.70 6.88
C GLN A 1000 26.95 53.40 7.69
N ALA A 1001 28.03 52.65 7.86
CA ALA A 1001 28.16 51.74 9.01
C ALA A 1001 28.83 52.51 10.17
N PRO A 1002 28.32 52.44 11.42
CA PRO A 1002 29.01 53.03 12.56
C PRO A 1002 30.36 52.32 12.74
N LYS A 1003 31.44 53.10 12.88
CA LYS A 1003 32.74 52.57 13.30
C LYS A 1003 32.58 51.98 14.70
N ASP A 1004 32.80 50.68 14.84
CA ASP A 1004 33.05 50.04 16.13
C ASP A 1004 34.21 50.75 16.82
N GLN A 1005 33.90 51.46 17.91
CA GLN A 1005 34.88 51.90 18.88
C GLN A 1005 35.18 50.71 19.79
N ASN A 1006 36.30 50.06 19.56
CA ASN A 1006 36.90 49.14 20.53
C ASN A 1006 38.03 49.89 21.24
N PRO A 1007 37.91 50.26 22.52
CA PRO A 1007 39.07 50.73 23.29
C PRO A 1007 39.86 49.51 23.81
N GLU A 1008 41.15 49.72 24.06
CA GLU A 1008 42.08 48.80 24.73
C GLU A 1008 42.75 47.70 23.88
N ASN A 1009 43.84 48.08 23.22
CA ASN A 1009 45.16 47.53 23.58
C ASN A 1009 46.27 48.31 22.87
N ARG A 1010 46.87 49.27 23.60
CA ARG A 1010 48.19 49.82 23.29
C ARG A 1010 49.14 49.26 24.33
N GLU A 1011 50.06 48.40 23.91
CA GLU A 1011 51.39 48.35 24.52
C GLU A 1011 52.45 48.74 23.48
N PRO A 1012 53.51 49.47 23.89
CA PRO A 1012 54.45 50.10 22.98
C PRO A 1012 55.72 49.25 22.81
N LYS A 1013 56.31 49.22 21.62
CA LYS A 1013 57.76 49.06 21.45
C LYS A 1013 58.28 49.84 20.26
N GLU A 1014 59.24 50.71 20.59
CA GLU A 1014 60.40 51.27 19.87
C GLU A 1014 60.38 51.39 18.35
#